data_AF-A0A4T0FGG9-F1
#
_entry.id   AF-A0A4T0FGG9-F1
#
_cell.length_a   1.000
_cell.length_b   1.000
_cell.length_c   1.000
_cell.angle_alpha   90.00
_cell.angle_beta   90.00
_cell.angle_gamma   90.00
#
_symmetry.space_group_name_H-M   'P 1'
#
loop_
_entity.id
_entity.type
_entity.pdbx_description
1 polymer ?
#
loop_
_entity_poly.entity_id
_entity_poly.type
_entity_poly.pdbx_seq_one_letter_code
_entity_poly.pdbx_strand_id
1 'polypeptide(L)'
;MTTAGEIERQLERRCDFVGENDYVHVRLPSQQERIVKLSKNGTANFGKFGKVPFSELVGKPYGPSYEIVSRDGGSRLQTMSHKTIEEIEDYESTNQFIEDDSTAITLLGEAEIEALKKGGVEGRQIIDQQIAAHGQFDKKTAYSKDKYLKKKEAKFLKFITLIAPTTFDVCEYHFNKNPQRIRDLRVDTLSQMLTLANIQQGGRYLVAEDTSGLVTGAILDRLGGEGSVLLIHDADSPPSLDILDSMNFPEETVKKCVRHLNWATIEDDFEMPPLKLEAKDGGENWKSHHERDKIMKRKELFEAFFNLRKEFSEGGFDGLICASQYEPLSIIHKLYPHLSGSAPIVMHHPHLAVLTDAHMSLRNDSNFLAPVVSESWLRQYQVLPGRTHPNMQMSATGGYLLHTTRVKMMKSVLVCAALAVSAAAAPVKRTYSSQHDFDWEHDVLGGRVRDALLSTQRASWEQGTAAEALLEFDYGRLSVFNPNYLNEIYGSSKALEWDGNRNYKFGDEDIPVHTLSIAWDAVVRQNSDGRLGVKLGGDIDGSASDPSSMGTAVYLASRIWPEVEEREKLANAAAKQLNYTLNTAPRSETGAISHRTEKIAYWSDSVYMTPPLIAYAGALDHDKELLREAYEQIKAYREALYLKDYGVYGHIYDASNSTWEDDGAWSTGNGWIAGGMARVLATIKHSGVDGLEDETHDLIVWLSDLIHNAYKVQKKSGLLPNYLDKPKEFEEVAGTAAITAAAYRLGAIAFEAIEDELEHMEKAYEASLAQVSIMGNVEPTVNALDWSAKGVSSPESASFVLELLAAKEAFE
;
A
#
# COMPACT_ATOMS: atom_id res chain seq x y z
N MET A 1 -3.96 38.59 17.33
CA MET A 1 -4.36 37.35 16.63
C MET A 1 -3.34 37.11 15.55
N THR A 2 -2.62 36.01 15.66
CA THR A 2 -1.65 35.54 14.64
C THR A 2 -2.42 35.25 13.35
N THR A 3 -1.88 35.60 12.19
CA THR A 3 -2.57 35.34 10.91
C THR A 3 -2.60 33.84 10.61
N ALA A 4 -3.60 33.35 9.86
CA ALA A 4 -3.72 31.93 9.52
C ALA A 4 -2.44 31.37 8.86
N GLY A 5 -1.87 32.11 7.90
CA GLY A 5 -0.61 31.72 7.25
C GLY A 5 0.65 31.86 8.11
N GLU A 6 0.56 32.40 9.33
CA GLU A 6 1.66 32.40 10.30
C GLU A 6 1.54 31.24 11.30
N ILE A 7 0.31 30.77 11.57
CA ILE A 7 0.06 29.53 12.33
C ILE A 7 0.52 28.31 11.52
N GLU A 8 0.20 28.27 10.22
CA GLU A 8 0.64 27.22 9.30
C GLU A 8 2.18 27.13 9.23
N ARG A 9 2.85 28.27 9.05
CA ARG A 9 4.33 28.34 9.11
C ARG A 9 4.92 27.92 10.46
N GLN A 10 4.22 28.16 11.57
CA GLN A 10 4.67 27.70 12.90
C GLN A 10 4.50 26.18 13.05
N LEU A 11 3.42 25.61 12.52
CA LEU A 11 3.21 24.16 12.49
C LEU A 11 4.29 23.44 11.68
N GLU A 12 4.60 23.95 10.48
CA GLU A 12 5.64 23.38 9.61
C GLU A 12 7.03 23.43 10.26
N ARG A 13 7.38 24.58 10.86
CA ARG A 13 8.74 24.81 11.39
C ARG A 13 9.00 24.18 12.76
N ARG A 14 7.99 23.67 13.47
CA ARG A 14 8.14 23.10 14.83
C ARG A 14 9.12 21.92 14.88
N CYS A 15 9.24 21.19 13.77
CA CYS A 15 10.11 20.03 13.64
C CYS A 15 11.47 20.36 13.01
N ASP A 16 11.68 21.59 12.54
CA ASP A 16 12.92 22.00 11.88
C ASP A 16 13.95 22.55 12.87
N PHE A 17 13.51 23.45 13.77
CA PHE A 17 14.38 24.19 14.68
C PHE A 17 13.80 24.24 16.09
N VAL A 18 14.69 24.29 17.09
CA VAL A 18 14.30 24.50 18.49
C VAL A 18 13.79 25.92 18.71
N GLY A 19 12.55 26.07 19.15
CA GLY A 19 11.90 27.33 19.54
C GLY A 19 12.16 27.74 20.99
N GLU A 20 11.69 28.94 21.33
CA GLU A 20 11.68 29.42 22.72
C GLU A 20 10.56 28.75 23.52
N ASN A 21 10.89 28.24 24.72
CA ASN A 21 9.98 27.53 25.63
C ASN A 21 9.53 26.12 25.17
N ASP A 22 10.11 25.62 24.08
CA ASP A 22 9.88 24.25 23.59
C ASP A 22 10.24 23.19 24.64
N TYR A 23 9.58 22.05 24.53
CA TYR A 23 10.09 20.79 25.07
C TYR A 23 11.05 20.19 24.05
N VAL A 24 12.32 20.03 24.43
CA VAL A 24 13.36 19.52 23.54
C VAL A 24 13.68 18.07 23.91
N HIS A 25 13.50 17.17 22.95
CA HIS A 25 13.93 15.78 23.06
C HIS A 25 15.42 15.70 22.77
N VAL A 26 16.17 15.12 23.72
CA VAL A 26 17.63 15.06 23.67
C VAL A 26 18.09 13.62 23.83
N ARG A 27 18.78 13.10 22.82
CA ARG A 27 19.47 11.80 22.85
C ARG A 27 20.91 11.98 23.31
N LEU A 28 21.29 11.21 24.31
CA LEU A 28 22.64 11.19 24.89
C LEU A 28 23.53 10.19 24.13
N PRO A 29 24.87 10.24 24.30
CA PRO A 29 25.80 9.30 23.66
C PRO A 29 25.53 7.84 24.02
N SER A 30 24.92 7.61 25.19
CA SER A 30 24.47 6.30 25.65
C SER A 30 23.17 5.82 25.00
N GLN A 31 22.65 6.50 23.97
CA GLN A 31 21.36 6.28 23.32
C GLN A 31 20.14 6.49 24.25
N GLN A 32 20.36 6.96 25.47
CA GLN A 32 19.27 7.31 26.38
C GLN A 32 18.72 8.68 26.02
N GLU A 33 17.40 8.80 26.05
CA GLU A 33 16.71 10.03 25.72
C GLU A 33 16.13 10.74 26.94
N ARG A 34 16.00 12.06 26.85
CA ARG A 34 15.41 12.93 27.88
C ARG A 34 14.66 14.07 27.23
N ILE A 35 13.57 14.50 27.86
CA ILE A 35 12.85 15.73 27.49
C ILE A 35 13.25 16.84 28.46
N VAL A 36 13.54 18.02 27.91
CA VAL A 36 13.87 19.22 28.68
C VAL A 36 12.96 20.36 28.25
N LYS A 37 12.17 20.90 29.19
CA LYS A 37 11.38 22.12 28.94
C LYS A 37 12.28 23.34 29.03
N LEU A 38 12.38 24.11 27.96
CA LEU A 38 13.15 25.35 27.93
C LEU A 38 12.44 26.45 28.71
N SER A 39 13.21 27.28 29.38
CA SER A 39 12.73 28.46 30.10
C SER A 39 13.69 29.64 29.92
N LYS A 40 13.26 30.84 30.28
CA LYS A 40 14.12 32.02 30.16
C LYS A 40 15.31 31.91 31.14
N ASN A 41 16.53 32.03 30.61
CA ASN A 41 17.79 31.99 31.37
C ASN A 41 18.09 30.67 32.12
N GLY A 42 17.49 29.55 31.70
CA GLY A 42 17.75 28.24 32.30
C GLY A 42 18.97 27.51 31.74
N THR A 43 19.30 26.37 32.32
CA THR A 43 20.42 25.50 31.91
C THR A 43 20.01 24.03 31.95
N ALA A 44 20.23 23.32 30.85
CA ALA A 44 20.05 21.87 30.76
C ALA A 44 21.21 21.14 31.45
N ASN A 45 20.92 20.14 32.27
CA ASN A 45 21.94 19.31 32.92
C ASN A 45 21.85 17.86 32.44
N PHE A 46 22.88 17.41 31.73
CA PHE A 46 22.99 16.06 31.19
C PHE A 46 23.90 15.17 32.06
N GLY A 47 24.11 15.51 33.33
CA GLY A 47 24.93 14.76 34.27
C GLY A 47 26.40 14.76 33.85
N LYS A 48 26.99 13.56 33.69
CA LYS A 48 28.42 13.40 33.33
C LYS A 48 28.79 14.00 31.97
N PHE A 49 27.80 14.23 31.09
CA PHE A 49 28.02 14.77 29.75
C PHE A 49 28.13 16.30 29.74
N GLY A 50 27.73 16.97 30.84
CA GLY A 50 27.89 18.42 31.01
C GLY A 50 26.56 19.16 31.14
N LYS A 51 26.67 20.48 31.18
CA LYS A 51 25.55 21.42 31.28
C LYS A 51 25.57 22.36 30.10
N VAL A 52 24.40 22.75 29.59
CA VAL A 52 24.27 23.64 28.41
C VAL A 52 23.23 24.71 28.71
N PRO A 53 23.54 26.01 28.56
CA PRO A 53 22.55 27.08 28.66
C PRO A 53 21.42 26.89 27.64
N PHE A 54 20.17 27.16 28.00
CA PHE A 54 19.06 27.01 27.05
C PHE A 54 19.18 27.90 25.82
N SER A 55 19.84 29.05 25.93
CA SER A 55 20.14 29.95 24.80
C SER A 55 21.02 29.31 23.72
N GLU A 56 21.81 28.27 24.05
CA GLU A 56 22.62 27.54 23.06
C GLU A 56 21.81 26.50 22.28
N LEU A 57 20.66 26.08 22.81
CA LEU A 57 19.75 25.12 22.16
C LEU A 57 18.80 25.82 21.20
N VAL A 58 18.28 26.99 21.58
CA VAL A 58 17.33 27.77 20.75
C VAL A 58 17.93 28.12 19.39
N GLY A 59 17.15 27.92 18.33
CA GLY A 59 17.53 28.16 16.94
C GLY A 59 18.41 27.08 16.31
N LYS A 60 18.80 26.03 17.05
CA LYS A 60 19.53 24.89 16.47
C LYS A 60 18.57 23.99 15.69
N PRO A 61 19.00 23.44 14.53
CA PRO A 61 18.21 22.44 13.83
C PRO A 61 18.20 21.11 14.58
N TYR A 62 17.09 20.40 14.49
CA TYR A 62 16.98 19.00 14.92
C TYR A 62 17.73 18.06 13.97
N GLY A 63 18.23 16.93 14.47
CA GLY A 63 18.93 15.90 13.68
C GLY A 63 20.45 15.82 13.94
N PRO A 64 21.24 16.89 13.78
CA PRO A 64 22.68 16.85 14.02
C PRO A 64 23.05 16.57 15.49
N SER A 65 24.22 15.95 15.68
CA SER A 65 24.85 15.84 16.99
C SER A 65 25.72 17.06 17.27
N TYR A 66 25.69 17.53 18.52
CA TYR A 66 26.44 18.68 19.02
C TYR A 66 27.34 18.29 20.17
N GLU A 67 28.63 18.58 20.07
CA GLU A 67 29.60 18.45 21.15
C GLU A 67 29.48 19.61 22.14
N ILE A 68 29.54 19.30 23.44
CA ILE A 68 29.51 20.25 24.54
C ILE A 68 30.96 20.65 24.87
N VAL A 69 31.33 21.85 24.43
CA VAL A 69 32.67 22.41 24.64
C VAL A 69 32.63 23.47 25.73
N SER A 70 33.56 23.39 26.69
CA SER A 70 33.72 24.42 27.72
C SER A 70 34.69 25.49 27.23
N ARG A 71 34.23 26.74 27.10
CA ARG A 71 35.03 27.90 26.68
C ARG A 71 34.65 29.13 27.49
N ASP A 72 35.64 29.86 27.99
CA ASP A 72 35.47 31.15 28.69
C ASP A 72 34.51 31.09 29.91
N GLY A 73 34.49 29.96 30.63
CA GLY A 73 33.63 29.77 31.82
C GLY A 73 32.17 29.39 31.52
N GLY A 74 31.80 29.22 30.24
CA GLY A 74 30.50 28.72 29.80
C GLY A 74 30.60 27.47 28.92
N SER A 75 29.48 26.77 28.73
CA SER A 75 29.39 25.64 27.79
C SER A 75 28.73 26.09 26.49
N ARG A 76 29.28 25.70 25.34
CA ARG A 76 28.72 25.95 24.01
C ARG A 76 28.54 24.65 23.23
N LEU A 77 27.66 24.70 22.23
CA LEU A 77 27.39 23.57 21.33
C LEU A 77 28.10 23.75 19.99
N GLN A 78 28.93 22.77 19.64
CA GLN A 78 29.62 22.71 18.35
C GLN A 78 29.07 21.54 17.53
N THR A 79 28.64 21.81 16.30
CA THR A 79 28.12 20.77 15.39
C THR A 79 29.21 19.75 15.06
N MET A 80 28.89 18.47 15.20
CA MET A 80 29.77 17.37 14.83
C MET A 80 29.62 17.03 13.34
N SER A 81 30.72 16.68 12.68
CA SER A 81 30.68 16.18 11.30
C SER A 81 30.10 14.77 11.24
N HIS A 82 29.20 14.49 10.29
CA HIS A 82 28.77 13.13 10.00
C HIS A 82 29.97 12.29 9.53
N LYS A 83 30.18 11.12 10.16
CA LYS A 83 31.13 10.12 9.68
C LYS A 83 30.41 9.22 8.67
N THR A 84 30.97 9.06 7.48
CA THR A 84 30.49 8.07 6.51
C THR A 84 30.66 6.67 7.09
N ILE A 85 29.70 5.77 6.82
CA ILE A 85 29.84 4.36 7.18
C ILE A 85 30.86 3.75 6.23
N GLU A 86 32.03 3.40 6.74
CA GLU A 86 33.06 2.70 5.96
C GLU A 86 32.73 1.21 5.85
N GLU A 87 32.96 0.62 4.68
CA GLU A 87 32.96 -0.82 4.52
C GLU A 87 34.16 -1.41 5.27
N ILE A 88 33.86 -2.27 6.24
CA ILE A 88 34.87 -2.93 7.05
C ILE A 88 34.98 -4.36 6.54
N GLU A 89 36.03 -4.66 5.77
CA GLU A 89 36.41 -6.01 5.38
C GLU A 89 37.51 -6.52 6.32
N ASP A 90 37.30 -7.70 6.92
CA ASP A 90 38.29 -8.36 7.78
C ASP A 90 38.19 -9.87 7.60
N TYR A 91 39.08 -10.42 6.77
CA TYR A 91 39.11 -11.83 6.40
C TYR A 91 40.23 -12.63 7.09
N GLU A 92 41.14 -11.95 7.80
CA GLU A 92 42.36 -12.58 8.35
C GLU A 92 42.37 -12.64 9.89
N SER A 93 41.65 -11.74 10.57
CA SER A 93 41.71 -11.63 12.02
C SER A 93 40.79 -12.63 12.72
N THR A 94 41.32 -13.40 13.67
CA THR A 94 40.54 -14.30 14.52
C THR A 94 40.79 -14.03 16.00
N ASN A 95 39.85 -14.42 16.87
CA ASN A 95 40.00 -14.29 18.31
C ASN A 95 40.80 -15.44 18.96
N GLN A 96 41.41 -16.33 18.18
CA GLN A 96 42.05 -17.56 18.69
C GLN A 96 43.24 -17.31 19.65
N PHE A 97 43.87 -16.14 19.57
CA PHE A 97 45.01 -15.73 20.41
C PHE A 97 44.66 -14.62 21.42
N ILE A 98 43.37 -14.38 21.65
CA ILE A 98 42.86 -13.45 22.66
C ILE A 98 42.61 -14.25 23.94
N GLU A 99 43.40 -13.96 24.97
CA GLU A 99 43.24 -14.57 26.30
C GLU A 99 42.49 -13.59 27.22
N ASP A 100 41.43 -14.06 27.86
CA ASP A 100 40.64 -13.28 28.83
C ASP A 100 41.29 -13.31 30.23
N ASP A 101 42.56 -12.94 30.29
CA ASP A 101 43.30 -12.78 31.55
C ASP A 101 43.31 -11.28 31.92
N SER A 102 42.79 -10.98 33.12
CA SER A 102 42.77 -9.62 33.68
C SER A 102 44.17 -9.01 33.90
N THR A 103 45.22 -9.82 33.84
CA THR A 103 46.63 -9.37 33.88
C THR A 103 47.23 -9.08 32.50
N ALA A 104 46.64 -9.63 31.43
CA ALA A 104 47.13 -9.47 30.05
C ALA A 104 46.55 -8.24 29.32
N ILE A 105 45.49 -7.62 29.87
CA ILE A 105 44.87 -6.40 29.35
C ILE A 105 45.16 -5.24 30.31
N THR A 106 46.22 -4.49 30.04
CA THR A 106 46.47 -3.22 30.73
C THR A 106 45.43 -2.20 30.25
N LEU A 107 44.75 -1.52 31.17
CA LEU A 107 43.82 -0.44 30.87
C LEU A 107 44.09 0.69 31.85
N LEU A 108 43.89 1.93 31.41
CA LEU A 108 43.87 3.06 32.34
C LEU A 108 42.86 2.79 33.46
N GLY A 109 43.33 2.92 34.70
CA GLY A 109 42.50 2.74 35.90
C GLY A 109 41.48 3.87 36.06
N GLU A 110 40.49 3.68 36.92
CA GLU A 110 39.48 4.70 37.19
C GLU A 110 40.09 6.01 37.70
N ALA A 111 41.06 5.93 38.61
CA ALA A 111 41.76 7.10 39.15
C ALA A 111 42.56 7.88 38.08
N GLU A 112 43.18 7.18 37.12
CA GLU A 112 43.93 7.80 36.02
C GLU A 112 42.98 8.50 35.04
N ILE A 113 41.86 7.85 34.70
CA ILE A 113 40.81 8.42 33.86
C ILE A 113 40.19 9.66 34.53
N GLU A 114 39.99 9.65 35.85
CA GLU A 114 39.54 10.83 36.59
C GLU A 114 40.57 11.96 36.59
N ALA A 115 41.86 11.63 36.71
CA ALA A 115 42.93 12.61 36.64
C ALA A 115 42.98 13.28 35.25
N LEU A 116 42.87 12.50 34.17
CA LEU A 116 42.79 13.03 32.81
C LEU A 116 41.57 13.94 32.62
N LYS A 117 40.40 13.54 33.13
CA LYS A 117 39.19 14.37 33.09
C LYS A 117 39.33 15.66 33.88
N LYS A 118 39.94 15.61 35.08
CA LYS A 118 40.21 16.80 35.91
C LYS A 118 41.26 17.71 35.27
N GLY A 119 42.21 17.14 34.55
CA GLY A 119 43.21 17.85 33.75
C GLY A 119 42.68 18.48 32.47
N GLY A 120 41.38 18.33 32.15
CA GLY A 120 40.76 18.93 30.97
C GLY A 120 41.06 18.22 29.65
N VAL A 121 41.59 17.01 29.68
CA VAL A 121 41.88 16.20 28.48
C VAL A 121 40.57 15.88 27.74
N GLU A 122 40.57 16.08 26.43
CA GLU A 122 39.38 15.86 25.60
C GLU A 122 38.99 14.38 25.55
N GLY A 123 37.69 14.11 25.40
CA GLY A 123 37.16 12.75 25.38
C GLY A 123 37.81 11.85 24.31
N ARG A 124 38.17 12.43 23.16
CA ARG A 124 38.84 11.72 22.07
C ARG A 124 40.26 11.29 22.44
N GLN A 125 41.02 12.18 23.07
CA GLN A 125 42.37 11.88 23.55
C GLN A 125 42.36 10.80 24.64
N ILE A 126 41.33 10.78 25.49
CA ILE A 126 41.13 9.70 26.48
C ILE A 126 40.88 8.36 25.78
N ILE A 127 40.10 8.35 24.68
CA ILE A 127 39.86 7.14 23.90
C ILE A 127 41.16 6.64 23.27
N ASP A 128 41.96 7.51 22.67
CA ASP A 128 43.23 7.16 22.04
C ASP A 128 44.24 6.60 23.05
N GLN A 129 44.35 7.21 24.23
CA GLN A 129 45.18 6.69 25.32
C GLN A 129 44.67 5.35 25.86
N GLN A 130 43.35 5.15 25.90
CA GLN A 130 42.76 3.88 26.31
C GLN A 130 43.04 2.76 25.30
N ILE A 131 43.07 3.08 24.01
CA ILE A 131 43.43 2.14 22.94
C ILE A 131 44.91 1.80 23.02
N ALA A 132 45.77 2.81 23.16
CA ALA A 132 47.22 2.63 23.29
C ALA A 132 47.60 1.79 24.51
N ALA A 133 46.86 1.93 25.62
CA ALA A 133 47.06 1.11 26.81
C ALA A 133 46.59 -0.34 26.63
N HIS A 134 45.62 -0.59 25.74
CA HIS A 134 44.98 -1.91 25.59
C HIS A 134 45.93 -2.91 24.91
N GLY A 135 46.68 -3.68 25.70
CA GLY A 135 47.73 -4.61 25.23
C GLY A 135 47.32 -5.68 24.21
N GLN A 136 46.03 -5.97 24.03
CA GLN A 136 45.50 -6.90 23.03
C GLN A 136 44.58 -6.24 21.98
N PHE A 137 44.60 -4.92 21.81
CA PHE A 137 43.65 -4.23 20.91
C PHE A 137 43.90 -4.63 19.45
N ASP A 138 45.17 -4.78 19.07
CA ASP A 138 45.56 -5.13 17.70
C ASP A 138 45.10 -6.53 17.29
N LYS A 139 45.00 -7.46 18.25
CA LYS A 139 44.50 -8.82 18.05
C LYS A 139 42.99 -8.89 17.77
N LYS A 140 42.24 -7.81 18.03
CA LYS A 140 40.80 -7.77 17.78
C LYS A 140 40.51 -7.65 16.29
N THR A 141 39.44 -8.30 15.86
CA THR A 141 38.87 -8.09 14.52
C THR A 141 38.46 -6.63 14.32
N ALA A 142 38.42 -6.16 13.08
CA ALA A 142 38.02 -4.81 12.72
C ALA A 142 36.61 -4.49 13.25
N TYR A 143 35.67 -5.44 13.17
CA TYR A 143 34.34 -5.31 13.77
C TYR A 143 34.38 -5.17 15.31
N SER A 144 35.27 -5.91 15.97
CA SER A 144 35.44 -5.83 17.43
C SER A 144 36.11 -4.52 17.85
N LYS A 145 37.02 -3.98 17.04
CA LYS A 145 37.63 -2.65 17.21
C LYS A 145 36.57 -1.55 17.08
N ASP A 146 35.75 -1.57 16.03
CA ASP A 146 34.63 -0.63 15.84
C ASP A 146 33.62 -0.68 17.00
N LYS A 147 33.23 -1.89 17.42
CA LYS A 147 32.34 -2.08 18.59
C LYS A 147 32.95 -1.53 19.88
N TYR A 148 34.26 -1.71 20.08
CA TYR A 148 34.97 -1.14 21.23
C TYR A 148 34.99 0.38 21.18
N LEU A 149 35.33 0.96 20.02
CA LEU A 149 35.35 2.41 19.79
C LEU A 149 34.00 3.05 20.10
N LYS A 150 32.90 2.55 19.52
CA LYS A 150 31.54 3.05 19.79
C LYS A 150 31.20 3.04 21.28
N LYS A 151 31.59 1.98 22.00
CA LYS A 151 31.40 1.88 23.46
C LYS A 151 32.20 2.94 24.22
N LYS A 152 33.41 3.27 23.78
CA LYS A 152 34.24 4.30 24.41
C LYS A 152 33.78 5.72 24.03
N GLU A 153 33.38 5.94 22.78
CA GLU A 153 32.75 7.17 22.32
C GLU A 153 31.50 7.49 23.17
N ALA A 154 30.60 6.53 23.36
CA ALA A 154 29.41 6.68 24.22
C ALA A 154 29.73 6.97 25.70
N LYS A 155 30.95 6.61 26.17
CA LYS A 155 31.38 6.80 27.57
C LYS A 155 32.09 8.14 27.79
N PHE A 156 32.90 8.58 26.82
CA PHE A 156 33.87 9.66 27.00
C PHE A 156 33.57 10.91 26.16
N LEU A 157 32.92 10.78 25.01
CA LEU A 157 32.51 11.96 24.25
C LEU A 157 31.31 12.62 24.93
N LYS A 158 31.34 13.95 24.94
CA LYS A 158 30.32 14.80 25.56
C LYS A 158 29.50 15.45 24.45
N PHE A 159 28.64 14.68 23.80
CA PHE A 159 27.74 15.23 22.78
C PHE A 159 26.28 14.94 23.10
N ILE A 160 25.39 15.65 22.42
CA ILE A 160 23.94 15.45 22.47
C ILE A 160 23.39 15.50 21.05
N THR A 161 22.28 14.82 20.80
CA THR A 161 21.52 14.95 19.55
C THR A 161 20.14 15.48 19.88
N LEU A 162 19.71 16.52 19.18
CA LEU A 162 18.37 17.10 19.34
C LEU A 162 17.42 16.34 18.40
N ILE A 163 16.34 15.79 18.94
CA ILE A 163 15.35 14.98 18.21
C ILE A 163 14.09 15.82 18.01
N ALA A 164 13.54 15.79 16.80
CA ALA A 164 12.33 16.54 16.48
C ALA A 164 11.12 15.95 17.23
N PRO A 165 10.16 16.78 17.66
CA PRO A 165 8.98 16.33 18.41
C PRO A 165 7.88 15.76 17.47
N THR A 166 8.24 14.84 16.58
CA THR A 166 7.29 14.19 15.66
C THR A 166 6.42 13.19 16.41
N THR A 167 5.24 12.84 15.86
CA THR A 167 4.43 11.74 16.42
C THR A 167 5.23 10.45 16.57
N PHE A 168 6.12 10.14 15.60
CA PHE A 168 6.97 8.96 15.63
C PHE A 168 7.93 9.00 16.81
N ASP A 169 8.74 10.07 16.92
CA ASP A 169 9.79 10.19 17.94
C ASP A 169 9.21 10.26 19.35
N VAL A 170 8.09 10.96 19.53
CA VAL A 170 7.41 11.09 20.82
C VAL A 170 6.80 9.75 21.26
N CYS A 171 6.16 9.03 20.34
CA CYS A 171 5.63 7.69 20.61
C CYS A 171 6.77 6.72 20.96
N GLU A 172 7.84 6.68 20.17
CA GLU A 172 9.00 5.80 20.40
C GLU A 172 9.68 6.09 21.75
N TYR A 173 9.88 7.37 22.09
CA TYR A 173 10.43 7.76 23.38
C TYR A 173 9.59 7.25 24.56
N HIS A 174 8.27 7.46 24.52
CA HIS A 174 7.38 7.03 25.60
C HIS A 174 7.26 5.52 25.67
N PHE A 175 7.19 4.82 24.53
CA PHE A 175 7.17 3.36 24.48
C PHE A 175 8.45 2.76 25.09
N ASN A 176 9.62 3.30 24.77
CA ASN A 176 10.89 2.81 25.30
C ASN A 176 11.12 3.17 26.77
N LYS A 177 10.61 4.31 27.24
CA LYS A 177 10.83 4.80 28.61
C LYS A 177 9.82 4.26 29.63
N ASN A 178 8.54 4.30 29.29
CA ASN A 178 7.44 3.85 30.14
C ASN A 178 6.20 3.51 29.27
N PRO A 179 6.16 2.31 28.66
CA PRO A 179 5.13 1.96 27.69
C PRO A 179 3.72 1.97 28.30
N GLN A 180 3.58 1.61 29.58
CA GLN A 180 2.29 1.62 30.29
C GLN A 180 1.64 3.02 30.34
N ARG A 181 2.45 4.10 30.33
CA ARG A 181 1.92 5.49 30.31
C ARG A 181 1.13 5.78 29.02
N ILE A 182 1.46 5.09 27.94
CA ILE A 182 0.80 5.23 26.64
C ILE A 182 0.03 3.95 26.30
N ARG A 183 -0.42 3.20 27.31
CA ARG A 183 -1.21 1.97 27.14
C ARG A 183 -0.49 0.92 26.30
N ASP A 184 0.84 0.85 26.36
CA ASP A 184 1.66 -0.05 25.54
C ASP A 184 1.47 0.14 24.01
N LEU A 185 1.00 1.31 23.59
CA LEU A 185 0.80 1.67 22.19
C LEU A 185 2.15 1.88 21.52
N ARG A 186 2.51 0.98 20.62
CA ARG A 186 3.73 1.09 19.79
C ARG A 186 3.43 1.90 18.52
N VAL A 187 4.46 2.47 17.92
CA VAL A 187 4.33 3.44 16.82
C VAL A 187 3.67 2.86 15.56
N ASP A 188 3.90 1.58 15.25
CA ASP A 188 3.23 0.83 14.19
C ASP A 188 1.73 0.69 14.47
N THR A 189 1.34 0.34 15.70
CA THR A 189 -0.06 0.26 16.11
C THR A 189 -0.73 1.64 16.07
N LEU A 190 -0.07 2.70 16.53
CA LEU A 190 -0.58 4.08 16.43
C LEU A 190 -0.78 4.49 14.97
N SER A 191 0.16 4.17 14.08
CA SER A 191 0.06 4.45 12.65
C SER A 191 -1.13 3.74 12.00
N GLN A 192 -1.33 2.46 12.30
CA GLN A 192 -2.49 1.70 11.84
C GLN A 192 -3.80 2.30 12.38
N MET A 193 -3.81 2.70 13.66
CA MET A 193 -4.98 3.32 14.29
C MET A 193 -5.41 4.61 13.58
N LEU A 194 -4.47 5.49 13.24
CA LEU A 194 -4.76 6.73 12.49
C LEU A 194 -5.23 6.44 11.06
N THR A 195 -4.67 5.41 10.42
CA THR A 195 -5.02 5.02 9.03
C THR A 195 -6.43 4.43 8.97
N LEU A 196 -6.72 3.47 9.86
CA LEU A 196 -8.03 2.82 9.96
C LEU A 196 -9.15 3.78 10.38
N ALA A 197 -8.81 4.79 11.20
CA ALA A 197 -9.73 5.85 11.58
C ALA A 197 -9.91 6.92 10.50
N ASN A 198 -9.20 6.79 9.38
CA ASN A 198 -9.22 7.74 8.26
C ASN A 198 -9.02 9.19 8.72
N ILE A 199 -7.95 9.44 9.49
CA ILE A 199 -7.65 10.79 9.99
C ILE A 199 -7.18 11.68 8.83
N GLN A 200 -7.93 12.74 8.56
CA GLN A 200 -7.73 13.67 7.46
C GLN A 200 -7.95 15.11 7.90
N GLN A 201 -7.31 16.05 7.20
CA GLN A 201 -7.50 17.48 7.39
C GLN A 201 -8.99 17.86 7.29
N GLY A 202 -9.46 18.69 8.23
CA GLY A 202 -10.86 19.14 8.29
C GLY A 202 -11.82 18.20 9.00
N GLY A 203 -11.41 16.96 9.32
CA GLY A 203 -12.26 15.98 10.01
C GLY A 203 -12.59 16.34 11.46
N ARG A 204 -13.72 15.83 11.96
CA ARG A 204 -14.22 15.99 13.33
C ARG A 204 -14.20 14.65 14.05
N TYR A 205 -13.27 14.46 14.98
CA TYR A 205 -13.04 13.15 15.60
C TYR A 205 -13.43 13.14 17.09
N LEU A 206 -14.14 12.09 17.50
CA LEU A 206 -14.32 11.75 18.92
C LEU A 206 -13.12 10.94 19.40
N VAL A 207 -12.57 11.31 20.55
CA VAL A 207 -11.42 10.61 21.14
C VAL A 207 -11.71 10.29 22.61
N ALA A 208 -11.41 9.06 23.02
CA ALA A 208 -11.32 8.69 24.43
C ALA A 208 -9.93 8.09 24.68
N GLU A 209 -9.07 8.79 25.42
CA GLU A 209 -7.68 8.34 25.61
C GLU A 209 -7.18 8.47 27.05
N ASP A 210 -6.36 7.49 27.44
CA ASP A 210 -5.56 7.48 28.66
C ASP A 210 -4.05 7.49 28.32
N THR A 211 -3.69 8.17 27.22
CA THR A 211 -2.31 8.23 26.71
C THR A 211 -1.65 9.60 26.93
N SER A 212 -2.16 10.38 27.89
CA SER A 212 -1.64 11.72 28.25
C SER A 212 -1.55 12.69 27.07
N GLY A 213 -2.40 12.56 26.06
CA GLY A 213 -2.43 13.42 24.88
C GLY A 213 -1.66 12.89 23.67
N LEU A 214 -1.07 11.68 23.73
CA LEU A 214 -0.35 11.10 22.58
C LEU A 214 -1.28 10.90 21.38
N VAL A 215 -2.45 10.28 21.58
CA VAL A 215 -3.41 10.03 20.50
C VAL A 215 -3.99 11.34 19.97
N THR A 216 -4.39 12.26 20.85
CA THR A 216 -4.87 13.59 20.44
C THR A 216 -3.81 14.33 19.63
N GLY A 217 -2.55 14.34 20.09
CA GLY A 217 -1.45 14.99 19.38
C GLY A 217 -1.13 14.36 18.04
N ALA A 218 -1.22 13.04 17.93
CA ALA A 218 -1.07 12.33 16.67
C ALA A 218 -2.18 12.69 15.65
N ILE A 219 -3.41 12.85 16.11
CA ILE A 219 -4.53 13.32 15.27
C ILE A 219 -4.30 14.77 14.85
N LEU A 220 -3.92 15.65 15.78
CA LEU A 220 -3.61 17.06 15.46
C LEU A 220 -2.52 17.20 14.40
N ASP A 221 -1.49 16.34 14.44
CA ASP A 221 -0.42 16.36 13.45
C ASP A 221 -0.97 16.10 12.03
N ARG A 222 -1.94 15.19 11.91
CA ARG A 222 -2.61 14.83 10.64
C ARG A 222 -3.67 15.85 10.21
N LEU A 223 -4.26 16.58 11.16
CA LEU A 223 -5.23 17.64 10.89
C LEU A 223 -4.61 18.90 10.28
N GLY A 224 -3.31 19.14 10.49
CA GLY A 224 -2.62 20.31 9.93
C GLY A 224 -3.18 21.67 10.39
N GLY A 225 -3.93 21.71 11.50
CA GLY A 225 -4.57 22.92 12.02
C GLY A 225 -6.00 23.20 11.53
N GLU A 226 -6.59 22.28 10.79
CA GLU A 226 -7.99 22.33 10.35
C GLU A 226 -8.76 21.07 10.75
N GLY A 227 -10.00 21.24 11.21
CA GLY A 227 -10.79 20.17 11.83
C GLY A 227 -10.81 20.28 13.36
N SER A 228 -11.35 19.26 14.02
CA SER A 228 -11.46 19.23 15.47
C SER A 228 -11.34 17.84 16.07
N VAL A 229 -10.86 17.82 17.32
CA VAL A 229 -10.78 16.66 18.19
C VAL A 229 -11.58 16.97 19.44
N LEU A 230 -12.62 16.18 19.71
CA LEU A 230 -13.38 16.24 20.95
C LEU A 230 -12.98 15.08 21.86
N LEU A 231 -12.19 15.39 22.87
CA LEU A 231 -11.70 14.45 23.88
C LEU A 231 -12.74 14.24 24.98
N ILE A 232 -13.13 12.99 25.20
CA ILE A 232 -13.98 12.57 26.32
C ILE A 232 -13.09 11.99 27.42
N HIS A 233 -13.20 12.52 28.64
CA HIS A 233 -12.33 12.16 29.77
C HIS A 233 -13.08 12.07 31.11
N ASP A 234 -12.40 11.59 32.17
CA ASP A 234 -13.01 11.48 33.51
C ASP A 234 -12.83 12.71 34.38
N ALA A 235 -11.82 13.54 34.10
CA ALA A 235 -11.51 14.67 34.97
C ALA A 235 -12.66 15.71 35.04
N ASP A 236 -12.93 16.23 36.24
CA ASP A 236 -13.86 17.36 36.45
C ASP A 236 -13.28 18.69 35.95
N SER A 237 -11.98 18.71 35.65
CA SER A 237 -11.23 19.83 35.10
C SER A 237 -10.66 19.46 33.73
N PRO A 238 -10.15 20.43 32.94
CA PRO A 238 -9.41 20.11 31.72
C PRO A 238 -8.35 19.03 31.98
N PRO A 239 -8.22 18.02 31.09
CA PRO A 239 -7.31 16.91 31.30
C PRO A 239 -5.85 17.37 31.16
N SER A 240 -4.93 16.72 31.88
CA SER A 240 -3.49 16.98 31.72
C SER A 240 -2.98 16.25 30.48
N LEU A 241 -2.57 17.01 29.47
CA LEU A 241 -2.10 16.49 28.19
C LEU A 241 -0.58 16.69 28.03
N ASP A 242 0.20 16.28 29.03
CA ASP A 242 1.64 16.54 29.09
C ASP A 242 2.43 16.02 27.87
N ILE A 243 1.98 14.93 27.24
CA ILE A 243 2.64 14.40 26.04
C ILE A 243 2.32 15.30 24.84
N LEU A 244 1.07 15.75 24.71
CA LEU A 244 0.68 16.74 23.70
C LEU A 244 1.50 18.03 23.84
N ASP A 245 1.69 18.51 25.06
CA ASP A 245 2.53 19.69 25.34
C ASP A 245 3.96 19.49 24.82
N SER A 246 4.51 18.29 24.94
CA SER A 246 5.86 17.97 24.46
C SER A 246 6.00 17.91 22.94
N MET A 247 4.88 17.87 22.20
CA MET A 247 4.86 17.88 20.74
C MET A 247 5.04 19.28 20.15
N ASN A 248 5.05 20.33 20.99
CA ASN A 248 5.28 21.73 20.61
C ASN A 248 4.34 22.25 19.51
N PHE A 249 3.07 21.85 19.51
CA PHE A 249 2.06 22.47 18.65
C PHE A 249 1.83 23.94 19.06
N PRO A 250 1.57 24.86 18.10
CA PRO A 250 1.22 26.23 18.44
C PRO A 250 -0.03 26.28 19.33
N GLU A 251 0.02 27.09 20.39
CA GLU A 251 -1.05 27.17 21.40
C GLU A 251 -2.42 27.50 20.77
N GLU A 252 -2.43 28.36 19.75
CA GLU A 252 -3.65 28.74 19.02
C GLU A 252 -4.24 27.57 18.21
N THR A 253 -3.40 26.70 17.65
CA THR A 253 -3.84 25.47 16.98
C THR A 253 -4.49 24.52 17.97
N VAL A 254 -3.85 24.29 19.12
CA VAL A 254 -4.39 23.41 20.16
C VAL A 254 -5.73 23.95 20.68
N LYS A 255 -5.84 25.25 20.98
CA LYS A 255 -7.09 25.89 21.42
C LYS A 255 -8.22 25.78 20.39
N LYS A 256 -7.89 25.89 19.10
CA LYS A 256 -8.85 25.84 18.00
C LYS A 256 -9.35 24.42 17.78
N CYS A 257 -8.46 23.45 17.73
CA CYS A 257 -8.77 22.09 17.28
C CYS A 257 -9.12 21.15 18.44
N VAL A 258 -8.54 21.30 19.64
CA VAL A 258 -8.79 20.40 20.77
C VAL A 258 -9.85 20.96 21.70
N ARG A 259 -10.93 20.20 21.87
CA ARG A 259 -12.00 20.47 22.83
C ARG A 259 -12.17 19.24 23.72
N HIS A 260 -12.74 19.44 24.89
CA HIS A 260 -12.93 18.34 25.83
C HIS A 260 -14.26 18.44 26.56
N LEU A 261 -14.84 17.29 26.83
CA LEU A 261 -16.00 17.08 27.70
C LEU A 261 -15.68 15.92 28.63
N ASN A 262 -16.32 15.87 29.80
CA ASN A 262 -16.22 14.70 30.66
C ASN A 262 -17.43 13.77 30.47
N TRP A 263 -17.30 12.51 30.89
CA TRP A 263 -18.37 11.51 30.73
C TRP A 263 -19.71 11.93 31.35
N ALA A 264 -19.70 12.63 32.49
CA ALA A 264 -20.92 13.10 33.12
C ALA A 264 -21.64 14.17 32.28
N THR A 265 -20.89 15.03 31.60
CA THR A 265 -21.45 16.15 30.82
C THR A 265 -22.09 15.75 29.49
N ILE A 266 -21.75 14.56 28.99
CA ILE A 266 -22.34 14.01 27.77
C ILE A 266 -23.61 13.19 28.02
N GLU A 267 -24.01 13.00 29.29
CA GLU A 267 -25.27 12.35 29.64
C GLU A 267 -26.48 13.20 29.22
N ASP A 268 -27.55 12.56 28.77
CA ASP A 268 -28.76 13.25 28.30
C ASP A 268 -29.46 14.00 29.43
N ASP A 269 -29.45 13.44 30.64
CA ASP A 269 -30.03 13.99 31.86
C ASP A 269 -29.12 14.97 32.60
N PHE A 270 -27.94 15.29 32.04
CA PHE A 270 -27.05 16.28 32.61
C PHE A 270 -27.70 17.67 32.60
N GLU A 271 -28.03 18.17 33.78
CA GLU A 271 -28.49 19.54 34.00
C GLU A 271 -27.30 20.45 34.31
N MET A 272 -27.16 21.51 33.51
CA MET A 272 -26.15 22.52 33.78
C MET A 272 -26.47 23.27 35.07
N PRO A 273 -25.49 23.45 35.99
CA PRO A 273 -25.68 24.27 37.16
C PRO A 273 -26.09 25.71 36.75
N PRO A 274 -27.07 26.33 37.44
CA PRO A 274 -27.50 27.68 37.10
C PRO A 274 -26.33 28.66 37.24
N LEU A 275 -26.12 29.49 36.21
CA LEU A 275 -25.09 30.53 36.23
C LEU A 275 -25.43 31.53 37.34
N LYS A 276 -24.75 31.42 38.48
CA LYS A 276 -24.84 32.41 39.56
C LYS A 276 -24.15 33.71 39.13
N LEU A 277 -24.88 34.55 38.41
CA LEU A 277 -24.51 35.93 38.17
C LEU A 277 -24.79 36.70 39.47
N GLU A 278 -23.77 36.95 40.29
CA GLU A 278 -23.88 37.83 41.47
C GLU A 278 -24.02 39.32 41.07
N ALA A 279 -24.72 39.62 39.98
CA ALA A 279 -25.14 40.97 39.66
C ALA A 279 -26.46 41.21 40.40
N LYS A 280 -26.45 42.05 41.44
CA LYS A 280 -27.69 42.56 42.04
C LYS A 280 -28.58 43.13 40.93
N ASP A 281 -29.86 42.79 40.98
CA ASP A 281 -30.89 43.16 40.01
C ASP A 281 -30.72 44.57 39.43
N GLY A 282 -30.48 44.63 38.12
CA GLY A 282 -30.66 45.84 37.29
C GLY A 282 -29.42 46.73 37.08
N GLY A 283 -28.82 46.61 35.90
CA GLY A 283 -27.99 47.66 35.29
C GLY A 283 -26.49 47.59 35.57
N GLU A 284 -25.71 48.25 34.72
CA GLU A 284 -24.24 48.23 34.56
C GLU A 284 -23.41 48.74 35.77
N ASN A 285 -23.81 48.47 37.01
CA ASN A 285 -23.10 48.88 38.22
C ASN A 285 -22.14 47.79 38.71
N TRP A 286 -21.00 47.68 38.04
CA TRP A 286 -19.86 46.86 38.48
C TRP A 286 -19.09 47.58 39.60
N LYS A 287 -18.74 46.90 40.71
CA LYS A 287 -17.93 47.56 41.78
C LYS A 287 -16.47 47.77 41.35
N SER A 288 -15.99 47.02 40.36
CA SER A 288 -14.66 47.20 39.75
C SER A 288 -14.58 46.58 38.35
N HIS A 289 -13.63 47.05 37.53
CA HIS A 289 -13.32 46.43 36.23
C HIS A 289 -12.96 44.93 36.36
N HIS A 290 -12.24 44.55 37.42
CA HIS A 290 -11.84 43.17 37.68
C HIS A 290 -13.03 42.23 37.93
N GLU A 291 -14.06 42.70 38.65
CA GLU A 291 -15.28 41.92 38.92
C GLU A 291 -16.10 41.71 37.65
N ARG A 292 -16.21 42.75 36.81
CA ARG A 292 -16.82 42.66 35.48
C ARG A 292 -16.12 41.62 34.60
N ASP A 293 -14.79 41.70 34.48
CA ASP A 293 -14.01 40.79 33.63
C ASP A 293 -14.12 39.34 34.09
N LYS A 294 -14.16 39.10 35.41
CA LYS A 294 -14.35 37.77 35.99
C LYS A 294 -15.75 37.20 35.67
N ILE A 295 -16.79 38.02 35.72
CA ILE A 295 -18.17 37.59 35.39
C ILE A 295 -18.31 37.36 33.89
N MET A 296 -17.77 38.24 33.04
CA MET A 296 -17.77 38.08 31.59
C MET A 296 -17.04 36.79 31.17
N LYS A 297 -15.85 36.54 31.73
CA LYS A 297 -15.10 35.30 31.47
C LYS A 297 -15.87 34.04 31.91
N ARG A 298 -16.60 34.09 33.03
CA ARG A 298 -17.48 32.99 33.46
C ARG A 298 -18.64 32.77 32.49
N LYS A 299 -19.24 33.85 31.99
CA LYS A 299 -20.32 33.79 31.00
C LYS A 299 -19.82 33.21 29.67
N GLU A 300 -18.66 33.65 29.20
CA GLU A 300 -18.01 33.12 27.98
C GLU A 300 -17.69 31.62 28.10
N LEU A 301 -17.12 31.20 29.23
CA LEU A 301 -16.85 29.77 29.48
C LEU A 301 -18.13 28.94 29.52
N PHE A 302 -19.20 29.48 30.14
CA PHE A 302 -20.50 28.84 30.22
C PHE A 302 -21.14 28.69 28.83
N GLU A 303 -21.13 29.75 28.02
CA GLU A 303 -21.64 29.73 26.63
C GLU A 303 -20.82 28.79 25.74
N ALA A 304 -19.49 28.81 25.84
CA ALA A 304 -18.61 27.93 25.09
C ALA A 304 -18.83 26.44 25.44
N PHE A 305 -19.04 26.13 26.72
CA PHE A 305 -19.37 24.79 27.19
C PHE A 305 -20.75 24.35 26.72
N PHE A 306 -21.77 25.21 26.84
CA PHE A 306 -23.12 24.93 26.36
C PHE A 306 -23.15 24.65 24.85
N ASN A 307 -22.45 25.46 24.06
CA ASN A 307 -22.34 25.27 22.62
C ASN A 307 -21.61 23.97 22.27
N LEU A 308 -20.56 23.59 23.03
CA LEU A 308 -19.85 22.34 22.82
C LEU A 308 -20.72 21.12 23.11
N ARG A 309 -21.50 21.14 24.19
CA ARG A 309 -22.46 20.05 24.50
C ARG A 309 -23.53 19.95 23.41
N LYS A 310 -24.04 21.09 22.94
CA LYS A 310 -24.98 21.13 21.82
C LYS A 310 -24.37 20.53 20.55
N GLU A 311 -23.13 20.88 20.21
CA GLU A 311 -22.40 20.30 19.07
C GLU A 311 -22.24 18.78 19.22
N PHE A 312 -21.91 18.30 20.42
CA PHE A 312 -21.84 16.87 20.71
C PHE A 312 -23.19 16.18 20.49
N SER A 313 -24.28 16.74 21.02
CA SER A 313 -25.64 16.21 20.85
C SER A 313 -26.13 16.21 19.39
N GLU A 314 -25.75 17.23 18.60
CA GLU A 314 -26.05 17.30 17.16
C GLU A 314 -25.30 16.22 16.36
N GLY A 315 -24.12 15.80 16.86
CA GLY A 315 -23.32 14.72 16.29
C GLY A 315 -22.66 15.10 14.96
N GLY A 316 -22.57 14.12 14.06
CA GLY A 316 -21.92 14.28 12.76
C GLY A 316 -20.40 14.22 12.85
N PHE A 317 -19.86 13.43 13.78
CA PHE A 317 -18.43 13.17 13.89
C PHE A 317 -18.00 12.11 12.85
N ASP A 318 -16.83 12.32 12.27
CA ASP A 318 -16.32 11.55 11.15
C ASP A 318 -15.62 10.26 11.59
N GLY A 319 -15.30 10.12 12.88
CA GLY A 319 -14.74 8.88 13.41
C GLY A 319 -14.63 8.86 14.93
N LEU A 320 -14.45 7.67 15.49
CA LEU A 320 -14.17 7.43 16.91
C LEU A 320 -12.83 6.71 17.06
N ILE A 321 -11.93 7.28 17.86
CA ILE A 321 -10.65 6.67 18.21
C ILE A 321 -10.57 6.52 19.72
N CYS A 322 -10.13 5.35 20.19
CA CYS A 322 -10.02 5.10 21.63
C CYS A 322 -8.72 4.38 21.97
N ALA A 323 -8.05 4.85 23.01
CA ALA A 323 -6.94 4.18 23.69
C ALA A 323 -7.08 4.38 25.20
N SER A 324 -8.08 3.73 25.78
CA SER A 324 -8.49 3.90 27.18
C SER A 324 -8.37 2.60 27.98
N GLN A 325 -8.38 2.71 29.31
CA GLN A 325 -8.51 1.60 30.25
C GLN A 325 -9.95 1.07 30.40
N TYR A 326 -10.94 1.81 29.90
CA TYR A 326 -12.34 1.39 30.00
C TYR A 326 -12.70 0.26 29.04
N GLU A 327 -13.81 -0.38 29.37
CA GLU A 327 -14.38 -1.47 28.58
C GLU A 327 -14.82 -0.93 27.20
N PRO A 328 -14.29 -1.47 26.08
CA PRO A 328 -14.49 -0.90 24.76
C PRO A 328 -15.95 -0.84 24.30
N LEU A 329 -16.76 -1.87 24.58
CA LEU A 329 -18.15 -1.93 24.11
C LEU A 329 -18.99 -0.82 24.72
N SER A 330 -18.79 -0.52 26.01
CA SER A 330 -19.47 0.55 26.73
C SER A 330 -19.16 1.92 26.11
N ILE A 331 -17.89 2.17 25.76
CA ILE A 331 -17.49 3.40 25.07
C ILE A 331 -18.15 3.48 23.69
N ILE A 332 -18.08 2.41 22.91
CA ILE A 332 -18.68 2.37 21.56
C ILE A 332 -20.17 2.66 21.66
N HIS A 333 -20.91 1.94 22.51
CA HIS A 333 -22.36 2.12 22.67
C HIS A 333 -22.74 3.54 23.13
N LYS A 334 -21.89 4.18 23.93
CA LYS A 334 -22.12 5.56 24.36
C LYS A 334 -21.90 6.57 23.24
N LEU A 335 -20.88 6.38 22.41
CA LEU A 335 -20.40 7.40 21.48
C LEU A 335 -20.86 7.19 20.02
N TYR A 336 -21.13 5.95 19.59
CA TYR A 336 -21.56 5.65 18.22
C TYR A 336 -22.84 6.37 17.74
N PRO A 337 -23.81 6.79 18.60
CA PRO A 337 -24.99 7.50 18.12
C PRO A 337 -24.65 8.89 17.55
N HIS A 338 -23.54 9.49 17.99
CA HIS A 338 -23.08 10.81 17.59
C HIS A 338 -22.22 10.76 16.31
N LEU A 339 -21.85 9.56 15.85
CA LEU A 339 -21.06 9.37 14.63
C LEU A 339 -21.93 9.47 13.37
N SER A 340 -21.33 10.01 12.31
CA SER A 340 -21.88 9.98 10.95
C SER A 340 -22.05 8.54 10.46
N GLY A 341 -22.95 8.34 9.48
CA GLY A 341 -22.98 7.07 8.75
C GLY A 341 -21.68 6.91 7.97
N SER A 342 -21.16 5.68 7.87
CA SER A 342 -19.86 5.36 7.28
C SER A 342 -18.64 5.82 8.09
N ALA A 343 -18.81 6.33 9.32
CA ALA A 343 -17.69 6.73 10.16
C ALA A 343 -16.91 5.51 10.68
N PRO A 344 -15.57 5.46 10.56
CA PRO A 344 -14.75 4.44 11.19
C PRO A 344 -14.73 4.56 12.72
N ILE A 345 -14.66 3.41 13.37
CA ILE A 345 -14.46 3.26 14.81
C ILE A 345 -13.22 2.41 15.00
N VAL A 346 -12.25 2.91 15.77
CA VAL A 346 -11.01 2.19 16.07
C VAL A 346 -10.71 2.24 17.57
N MET A 347 -10.61 1.06 18.17
CA MET A 347 -10.32 0.87 19.59
C MET A 347 -8.99 0.15 19.76
N HIS A 348 -8.11 0.73 20.56
CA HIS A 348 -6.87 0.09 20.99
C HIS A 348 -7.00 -0.50 22.39
N HIS A 349 -6.41 -1.69 22.59
CA HIS A 349 -6.20 -2.24 23.92
C HIS A 349 -4.92 -3.10 23.96
N PRO A 350 -4.12 -3.07 25.06
CA PRO A 350 -2.94 -3.92 25.21
C PRO A 350 -3.23 -5.43 25.21
N HIS A 351 -4.46 -5.82 25.49
CA HIS A 351 -4.87 -7.21 25.70
C HIS A 351 -6.01 -7.60 24.76
N LEU A 352 -5.77 -8.63 23.96
CA LEU A 352 -6.73 -9.19 22.99
C LEU A 352 -8.05 -9.63 23.62
N ALA A 353 -7.99 -10.23 24.82
CA ALA A 353 -9.18 -10.76 25.51
C ALA A 353 -10.26 -9.67 25.73
N VAL A 354 -9.84 -8.43 26.03
CA VAL A 354 -10.75 -7.30 26.27
C VAL A 354 -11.46 -6.85 24.99
N LEU A 355 -10.79 -6.92 23.83
CA LEU A 355 -11.40 -6.57 22.54
C LEU A 355 -12.30 -7.68 21.98
N THR A 356 -12.09 -8.92 22.43
CA THR A 356 -12.80 -10.09 21.89
C THR A 356 -14.30 -10.03 22.21
N ASP A 357 -14.65 -9.62 23.43
CA ASP A 357 -16.05 -9.50 23.87
C ASP A 357 -16.79 -8.40 23.08
N ALA A 358 -16.14 -7.25 22.90
CA ALA A 358 -16.67 -6.17 22.08
C ALA A 358 -16.83 -6.60 20.62
N HIS A 359 -15.82 -7.25 20.04
CA HIS A 359 -15.85 -7.77 18.67
C HIS A 359 -17.02 -8.75 18.43
N MET A 360 -17.24 -9.70 19.34
CA MET A 360 -18.36 -10.64 19.24
C MET A 360 -19.71 -9.94 19.33
N SER A 361 -19.82 -8.90 20.18
CA SER A 361 -21.06 -8.14 20.37
C SER A 361 -21.38 -7.31 19.12
N LEU A 362 -20.40 -6.60 18.57
CA LEU A 362 -20.56 -5.77 17.37
C LEU A 362 -20.91 -6.59 16.13
N ARG A 363 -20.38 -7.83 16.00
CA ARG A 363 -20.74 -8.71 14.87
C ARG A 363 -22.23 -9.05 14.81
N ASN A 364 -22.91 -9.04 15.95
CA ASN A 364 -24.34 -9.33 16.05
C ASN A 364 -25.21 -8.06 15.99
N ASP A 365 -24.60 -6.88 15.90
CA ASP A 365 -25.31 -5.61 15.84
C ASP A 365 -25.25 -5.01 14.44
N SER A 366 -26.43 -4.89 13.81
CA SER A 366 -26.62 -4.29 12.48
C SER A 366 -26.17 -2.83 12.33
N ASN A 367 -25.82 -2.17 13.44
CA ASN A 367 -25.28 -0.81 13.46
C ASN A 367 -23.80 -0.74 13.04
N PHE A 368 -23.10 -1.87 12.95
CA PHE A 368 -21.67 -1.96 12.70
C PHE A 368 -21.37 -2.93 11.55
N LEU A 369 -20.44 -2.53 10.68
CA LEU A 369 -20.03 -3.30 9.51
C LEU A 369 -18.60 -3.80 9.70
N ALA A 370 -18.40 -5.09 9.38
CA ALA A 370 -17.12 -5.77 9.41
C ALA A 370 -16.24 -5.46 10.65
N PRO A 371 -16.71 -5.75 11.89
CA PRO A 371 -15.83 -5.68 13.05
C PRO A 371 -14.67 -6.67 12.91
N VAL A 372 -13.44 -6.18 13.02
CA VAL A 372 -12.21 -6.96 12.88
C VAL A 372 -11.25 -6.59 14.02
N VAL A 373 -10.58 -7.61 14.55
CA VAL A 373 -9.45 -7.42 15.49
C VAL A 373 -8.15 -7.73 14.76
N SER A 374 -7.20 -6.80 14.80
CA SER A 374 -5.89 -6.91 14.17
C SER A 374 -4.75 -6.62 15.16
N GLU A 375 -3.57 -7.17 14.84
CA GLU A 375 -2.32 -6.91 15.55
C GLU A 375 -1.25 -6.58 14.52
N SER A 376 -0.33 -5.67 14.87
CA SER A 376 0.85 -5.36 14.05
C SER A 376 2.12 -5.85 14.73
N TRP A 377 3.05 -6.38 13.93
CA TRP A 377 4.38 -6.82 14.38
C TRP A 377 5.44 -5.96 13.72
N LEU A 378 6.39 -5.46 14.53
CA LEU A 378 7.49 -4.62 14.09
C LEU A 378 8.82 -5.30 14.37
N ARG A 379 9.65 -5.44 13.32
CA ARG A 379 11.01 -6.01 13.44
C ARG A 379 12.05 -5.00 13.00
N GLN A 380 12.80 -4.45 13.97
CA GLN A 380 13.92 -3.55 13.70
C GLN A 380 15.19 -4.34 13.31
N TYR A 381 15.95 -3.82 12.35
CA TYR A 381 17.19 -4.39 11.85
C TYR A 381 18.37 -3.48 12.14
N GLN A 382 19.49 -4.08 12.56
CA GLN A 382 20.79 -3.46 12.42
C GLN A 382 21.20 -3.61 10.95
N VAL A 383 21.52 -2.49 10.30
CA VAL A 383 22.00 -2.45 8.91
C VAL A 383 23.38 -1.83 8.89
N LEU A 384 24.40 -2.69 8.85
CA LEU A 384 25.81 -2.32 8.77
C LEU A 384 26.51 -3.29 7.82
N PRO A 385 27.53 -2.84 7.05
CA PRO A 385 28.33 -3.74 6.21
C PRO A 385 28.84 -4.94 7.01
N GLY A 386 28.60 -6.14 6.47
CA GLY A 386 28.98 -7.43 7.07
C GLY A 386 28.29 -7.79 8.40
N ARG A 387 27.34 -6.98 8.89
CA ARG A 387 26.72 -7.11 10.22
C ARG A 387 25.21 -6.84 10.21
N THR A 388 24.55 -7.16 9.10
CA THR A 388 23.10 -6.93 8.96
C THR A 388 22.32 -8.08 9.55
N HIS A 389 21.53 -7.79 10.59
CA HIS A 389 20.66 -8.76 11.24
C HIS A 389 19.53 -8.07 12.03
N PRO A 390 18.42 -8.76 12.33
CA PRO A 390 17.40 -8.25 13.24
C PRO A 390 17.97 -7.97 14.65
N ASN A 391 17.40 -7.00 15.37
CA ASN A 391 17.70 -6.84 16.79
C ASN A 391 17.30 -8.12 17.56
N MET A 392 18.18 -8.58 18.45
CA MET A 392 18.00 -9.86 19.15
C MET A 392 16.91 -9.82 20.22
N GLN A 393 16.61 -8.63 20.76
CA GLN A 393 15.57 -8.40 21.76
C GLN A 393 14.68 -7.25 21.29
N MET A 394 13.38 -7.47 21.28
CA MET A 394 12.38 -6.51 20.84
C MET A 394 11.05 -6.79 21.55
N SER A 395 10.17 -5.80 21.57
CA SER A 395 8.83 -5.95 22.14
C SER A 395 7.99 -6.87 21.26
N ALA A 396 7.26 -7.79 21.88
CA ALA A 396 6.42 -8.74 21.16
C ALA A 396 5.23 -8.06 20.48
N THR A 397 4.52 -7.19 21.21
CA THR A 397 3.27 -6.56 20.75
C THR A 397 3.24 -5.06 21.05
N GLY A 398 2.51 -4.31 20.23
CA GLY A 398 2.14 -2.92 20.46
C GLY A 398 0.68 -2.75 20.89
N GLY A 399 0.06 -3.85 21.34
CA GLY A 399 -1.37 -3.98 21.57
C GLY A 399 -2.15 -4.32 20.30
N TYR A 400 -3.46 -4.42 20.47
CA TYR A 400 -4.42 -4.90 19.47
C TYR A 400 -5.36 -3.77 19.08
N LEU A 401 -5.89 -3.81 17.86
CA LEU A 401 -6.89 -2.88 17.36
C LEU A 401 -8.18 -3.62 17.05
N LEU A 402 -9.31 -3.12 17.53
CA LEU A 402 -10.64 -3.47 17.06
C LEU A 402 -11.13 -2.33 16.18
N HIS A 403 -11.39 -2.60 14.90
CA HIS A 403 -11.92 -1.61 13.99
C HIS A 403 -13.20 -2.07 13.30
N THR A 404 -14.11 -1.12 13.03
CA THR A 404 -15.39 -1.36 12.36
C THR A 404 -15.90 -0.07 11.74
N THR A 405 -16.88 -0.15 10.84
CA THR A 405 -17.55 1.02 10.26
C THR A 405 -18.96 1.16 10.79
N ARG A 406 -19.33 2.36 11.24
CA ARG A 406 -20.71 2.70 11.63
C ARG A 406 -21.63 2.69 10.42
N VAL A 407 -22.75 1.97 10.47
CA VAL A 407 -23.76 1.95 9.40
C VAL A 407 -25.15 2.34 9.91
N LYS A 408 -25.85 3.24 9.21
CA LYS A 408 -27.23 3.63 9.60
C LYS A 408 -28.24 2.70 8.92
N MET A 409 -28.96 1.91 9.71
CA MET A 409 -30.07 1.10 9.21
C MET A 409 -31.24 1.99 8.77
N MET A 410 -31.73 1.79 7.55
CA MET A 410 -32.99 2.39 7.11
C MET A 410 -34.13 1.77 7.92
N LYS A 411 -34.90 2.59 8.65
CA LYS A 411 -36.18 2.14 9.24
C LYS A 411 -37.14 1.80 8.10
N SER A 412 -37.32 0.51 7.85
CA SER A 412 -38.30 -0.07 6.95
C SER A 412 -39.70 0.40 7.37
N VAL A 413 -40.31 1.29 6.58
CA VAL A 413 -41.78 1.49 6.42
C VAL A 413 -42.12 2.56 5.36
N LEU A 414 -41.20 3.44 4.90
CA LEU A 414 -41.58 4.56 4.01
C LEU A 414 -40.98 4.58 2.59
N VAL A 415 -40.24 3.56 2.15
CA VAL A 415 -39.56 3.61 0.83
C VAL A 415 -40.45 3.15 -0.34
N CYS A 416 -41.48 2.33 -0.11
CA CYS A 416 -42.36 1.88 -1.21
C CYS A 416 -43.32 2.96 -1.74
N ALA A 417 -43.50 4.08 -1.04
CA ALA A 417 -44.40 5.16 -1.48
C ALA A 417 -43.66 6.32 -2.16
N ALA A 418 -42.37 6.55 -1.85
CA ALA A 418 -41.62 7.68 -2.39
C ALA A 418 -41.02 7.42 -3.78
N LEU A 419 -40.76 6.16 -4.14
CA LEU A 419 -40.24 5.78 -5.46
C LEU A 419 -41.29 5.87 -6.59
N ALA A 420 -42.58 5.91 -6.26
CA ALA A 420 -43.66 5.95 -7.25
C ALA A 420 -44.11 7.36 -7.65
N VAL A 421 -43.75 8.41 -6.88
CA VAL A 421 -44.24 9.79 -7.12
C VAL A 421 -43.16 10.73 -7.68
N SER A 422 -41.88 10.37 -7.60
CA SER A 422 -40.78 11.22 -8.12
C SER A 422 -40.50 11.05 -9.62
N ALA A 423 -41.25 10.19 -10.33
CA ALA A 423 -41.08 9.96 -11.78
C ALA A 423 -41.61 11.10 -12.67
N ALA A 424 -41.99 12.27 -12.13
CA ALA A 424 -42.71 13.31 -12.88
C ALA A 424 -42.29 14.77 -12.61
N ALA A 425 -41.10 15.04 -12.06
CA ALA A 425 -40.60 16.42 -11.95
C ALA A 425 -39.24 16.58 -12.63
N ALA A 426 -39.20 17.46 -13.63
CA ALA A 426 -38.03 17.80 -14.44
C ALA A 426 -36.79 18.13 -13.57
N PRO A 427 -35.57 17.79 -14.03
CA PRO A 427 -34.36 17.96 -13.24
C PRO A 427 -34.06 19.45 -13.06
N VAL A 428 -34.10 19.91 -11.82
CA VAL A 428 -33.53 21.19 -11.41
C VAL A 428 -32.02 21.02 -11.40
N LYS A 429 -31.35 21.56 -12.43
CA LYS A 429 -29.89 21.72 -12.47
C LYS A 429 -29.42 22.48 -11.23
N ARG A 430 -28.71 21.81 -10.32
CA ARG A 430 -27.78 22.45 -9.38
C ARG A 430 -26.40 22.40 -10.00
N THR A 431 -25.93 23.53 -10.50
CA THR A 431 -24.53 23.76 -10.87
C THR A 431 -23.68 23.80 -9.59
N TYR A 432 -22.87 22.77 -9.40
CA TYR A 432 -21.69 22.84 -8.54
C TYR A 432 -20.54 23.39 -9.39
N SER A 433 -19.83 24.38 -8.85
CA SER A 433 -18.58 24.91 -9.39
C SER A 433 -17.45 24.38 -8.51
N SER A 434 -16.88 23.23 -8.87
CA SER A 434 -15.57 22.79 -8.37
C SER A 434 -14.50 23.42 -9.26
N GLN A 435 -13.51 24.09 -8.67
CA GLN A 435 -12.26 24.44 -9.33
C GLN A 435 -11.17 23.38 -9.12
N HIS A 436 -11.58 22.14 -8.86
CA HIS A 436 -10.74 20.96 -8.98
C HIS A 436 -11.60 19.85 -9.61
N ASP A 437 -11.34 19.57 -10.88
CA ASP A 437 -11.98 18.52 -11.65
C ASP A 437 -11.53 17.15 -11.12
N PHE A 438 -12.29 16.58 -10.19
CA PHE A 438 -12.37 15.13 -10.02
C PHE A 438 -13.73 14.71 -10.58
N ASP A 439 -13.70 14.28 -11.83
CA ASP A 439 -14.86 13.93 -12.62
C ASP A 439 -15.31 12.50 -12.29
N TRP A 440 -16.44 12.37 -11.60
CA TRP A 440 -17.12 11.10 -11.36
C TRP A 440 -18.10 10.77 -12.50
N GLU A 441 -18.03 11.46 -13.65
CA GLU A 441 -18.79 11.13 -14.86
C GLU A 441 -18.22 9.92 -15.66
N HIS A 442 -17.16 9.25 -15.17
CA HIS A 442 -16.53 8.10 -15.84
C HIS A 442 -16.61 6.74 -15.09
N ASP A 443 -17.57 6.54 -14.17
CA ASP A 443 -17.79 5.20 -13.54
C ASP A 443 -18.45 4.21 -14.53
N VAL A 444 -17.68 3.80 -15.53
CA VAL A 444 -18.05 2.73 -16.46
C VAL A 444 -17.72 1.40 -15.79
N LEU A 445 -18.55 0.38 -16.00
CA LEU A 445 -18.35 -0.99 -15.48
C LEU A 445 -16.90 -1.48 -15.63
N GLY A 446 -16.24 -1.19 -16.75
CA GLY A 446 -14.83 -1.51 -16.98
C GLY A 446 -13.85 -0.87 -15.99
N GLY A 447 -14.06 0.39 -15.57
CA GLY A 447 -13.21 1.05 -14.57
C GLY A 447 -13.22 0.32 -13.22
N ARG A 448 -14.38 -0.19 -12.80
CA ARG A 448 -14.50 -0.97 -11.55
C ARG A 448 -13.83 -2.34 -11.67
N VAL A 449 -13.99 -3.01 -12.81
CA VAL A 449 -13.33 -4.30 -13.08
C VAL A 449 -11.80 -4.13 -13.10
N ARG A 450 -11.30 -3.05 -13.72
CA ARG A 450 -9.88 -2.67 -13.72
C ARG A 450 -9.34 -2.52 -12.30
N ASP A 451 -10.03 -1.77 -11.45
CA ASP A 451 -9.57 -1.50 -10.10
C ASP A 451 -9.57 -2.79 -9.24
N ALA A 452 -10.56 -3.68 -9.44
CA ALA A 452 -10.59 -5.01 -8.83
C ALA A 452 -9.41 -5.89 -9.31
N LEU A 453 -9.14 -5.91 -10.61
CA LEU A 453 -8.03 -6.65 -11.22
C LEU A 453 -6.67 -6.24 -10.64
N LEU A 454 -6.39 -4.94 -10.61
CA LEU A 454 -5.12 -4.39 -10.10
C LEU A 454 -4.86 -4.74 -8.63
N SER A 455 -5.91 -5.02 -7.86
CA SER A 455 -5.82 -5.39 -6.44
C SER A 455 -5.60 -6.89 -6.19
N THR A 456 -5.71 -7.75 -7.21
CA THR A 456 -5.82 -9.22 -7.01
C THR A 456 -4.73 -10.06 -7.67
N GLN A 457 -4.13 -9.60 -8.77
CA GLN A 457 -3.05 -10.33 -9.46
C GLN A 457 -1.82 -10.57 -8.58
N ARG A 458 -1.14 -11.71 -8.79
CA ARG A 458 0.11 -12.08 -8.09
C ARG A 458 1.06 -12.86 -8.98
N ALA A 459 0.57 -13.88 -9.67
CA ALA A 459 1.40 -14.80 -10.42
C ALA A 459 1.70 -14.29 -11.83
N SER A 460 2.69 -14.91 -12.50
CA SER A 460 3.16 -14.43 -13.80
C SER A 460 2.06 -14.44 -14.88
N TRP A 461 1.24 -15.49 -14.96
CA TRP A 461 0.14 -15.56 -15.94
C TRP A 461 -1.00 -14.59 -15.62
N GLU A 462 -1.34 -14.40 -14.33
CA GLU A 462 -2.35 -13.42 -13.90
C GLU A 462 -1.94 -12.01 -14.29
N GLN A 463 -0.65 -11.69 -14.10
CA GLN A 463 -0.09 -10.40 -14.47
C GLN A 463 0.00 -10.21 -15.99
N GLY A 464 0.39 -11.25 -16.74
CA GLY A 464 0.54 -11.15 -18.19
C GLY A 464 -0.80 -10.90 -18.85
N THR A 465 -1.80 -11.67 -18.46
CA THR A 465 -3.18 -11.50 -18.90
C THR A 465 -3.75 -10.15 -18.47
N ALA A 466 -3.46 -9.70 -17.25
CA ALA A 466 -3.85 -8.36 -16.81
C ALA A 466 -3.20 -7.26 -17.67
N ALA A 467 -1.91 -7.37 -17.98
CA ALA A 467 -1.19 -6.39 -18.77
C ALA A 467 -1.78 -6.24 -20.18
N GLU A 468 -2.15 -7.36 -20.80
CA GLU A 468 -2.83 -7.42 -22.10
C GLU A 468 -4.24 -6.83 -22.04
N ALA A 469 -5.05 -7.23 -21.05
CA ALA A 469 -6.40 -6.72 -20.86
C ALA A 469 -6.44 -5.20 -20.64
N LEU A 470 -5.52 -4.68 -19.82
CA LEU A 470 -5.38 -3.25 -19.55
C LEU A 470 -4.92 -2.47 -20.79
N LEU A 471 -4.00 -3.05 -21.58
CA LEU A 471 -3.55 -2.46 -22.83
C LEU A 471 -4.70 -2.37 -23.83
N GLU A 472 -5.51 -3.41 -23.94
CA GLU A 472 -6.65 -3.40 -24.86
C GLU A 472 -7.76 -2.46 -24.45
N PHE A 473 -8.08 -2.42 -23.16
CA PHE A 473 -9.18 -1.64 -22.63
C PHE A 473 -8.87 -0.14 -22.60
N ASP A 474 -7.73 0.26 -22.02
CA ASP A 474 -7.39 1.68 -21.89
C ASP A 474 -6.61 2.21 -23.13
N TYR A 475 -5.91 1.34 -23.88
CA TYR A 475 -4.92 1.73 -24.89
C TYR A 475 -4.98 0.89 -26.18
N GLY A 476 -6.18 0.55 -26.65
CA GLY A 476 -6.38 -0.36 -27.79
C GLY A 476 -5.57 -0.04 -29.05
N ARG A 477 -5.17 1.24 -29.25
CA ARG A 477 -4.26 1.65 -30.34
C ARG A 477 -2.90 0.95 -30.32
N LEU A 478 -2.41 0.51 -29.16
CA LEU A 478 -1.11 -0.16 -28.99
C LEU A 478 -1.24 -1.70 -28.96
N SER A 479 -2.46 -2.23 -28.92
CA SER A 479 -2.73 -3.68 -28.94
C SER A 479 -2.55 -4.27 -30.34
N VAL A 480 -2.16 -5.54 -30.42
CA VAL A 480 -2.04 -6.31 -31.68
C VAL A 480 -3.32 -6.33 -32.51
N PHE A 481 -4.48 -6.07 -31.91
CA PHE A 481 -5.76 -6.02 -32.60
C PHE A 481 -5.96 -4.72 -33.39
N ASN A 482 -5.17 -3.66 -33.16
CA ASN A 482 -5.13 -2.50 -34.06
C ASN A 482 -4.28 -2.83 -35.29
N PRO A 483 -4.81 -2.74 -36.54
CA PRO A 483 -4.04 -2.96 -37.76
C PRO A 483 -2.78 -2.08 -37.91
N ASN A 484 -2.72 -0.95 -37.20
CA ASN A 484 -1.59 -0.02 -37.23
C ASN A 484 -0.72 -0.04 -35.97
N TYR A 485 -0.85 -1.03 -35.07
CA TYR A 485 -0.20 -1.00 -33.75
C TYR A 485 1.33 -0.86 -33.81
N LEU A 486 2.01 -1.49 -34.78
CA LEU A 486 3.46 -1.33 -34.94
C LEU A 486 3.83 0.13 -35.25
N ASN A 487 3.09 0.79 -36.13
CA ASN A 487 3.30 2.20 -36.46
C ASN A 487 3.04 3.09 -35.25
N GLU A 488 2.00 2.80 -34.45
CA GLU A 488 1.70 3.49 -33.19
C GLU A 488 2.83 3.35 -32.18
N ILE A 489 3.39 2.14 -32.02
CA ILE A 489 4.52 1.86 -31.14
C ILE A 489 5.76 2.65 -31.58
N TYR A 490 6.14 2.57 -32.85
CA TYR A 490 7.29 3.32 -33.37
C TYR A 490 7.08 4.84 -33.32
N GLY A 491 5.84 5.30 -33.52
CA GLY A 491 5.46 6.71 -33.37
C GLY A 491 5.60 7.19 -31.92
N SER A 492 5.02 6.45 -30.97
CA SER A 492 5.07 6.75 -29.53
C SER A 492 6.49 6.71 -28.98
N SER A 493 7.36 5.85 -29.50
CA SER A 493 8.77 5.77 -29.07
C SER A 493 9.54 7.09 -29.18
N LYS A 494 9.17 7.94 -30.17
CA LYS A 494 9.78 9.26 -30.41
C LYS A 494 9.12 10.37 -29.62
N ALA A 495 7.82 10.24 -29.37
CA ALA A 495 7.01 11.26 -28.73
C ALA A 495 7.20 11.25 -27.19
N LEU A 496 7.50 10.07 -26.64
CA LEU A 496 7.69 9.84 -25.21
C LEU A 496 9.15 9.92 -24.73
N GLU A 497 10.10 10.41 -25.54
CA GLU A 497 11.50 10.55 -25.11
C GLU A 497 11.64 11.57 -23.97
N TRP A 498 12.12 11.11 -22.82
CA TRP A 498 12.29 11.97 -21.65
C TRP A 498 13.57 12.83 -21.76
N ASP A 499 13.44 14.15 -21.58
CA ASP A 499 14.52 15.12 -21.70
C ASP A 499 15.36 15.32 -20.41
N GLY A 500 15.11 14.52 -19.38
CA GLY A 500 15.77 14.63 -18.07
C GLY A 500 15.03 15.53 -17.06
N ASN A 501 13.88 16.11 -17.41
CA ASN A 501 13.11 16.97 -16.52
C ASN A 501 12.03 16.19 -15.74
N ARG A 502 12.13 16.16 -14.41
CA ARG A 502 11.15 15.49 -13.52
C ARG A 502 9.74 16.11 -13.55
N ASN A 503 9.57 17.27 -14.17
CA ASN A 503 8.28 17.92 -14.40
C ASN A 503 7.69 17.59 -15.78
N TYR A 504 7.92 16.38 -16.30
CA TYR A 504 7.30 15.94 -17.55
C TYR A 504 5.80 15.87 -17.35
N LYS A 505 5.05 16.70 -18.08
CA LYS A 505 3.59 16.65 -18.07
C LYS A 505 3.17 15.60 -19.09
N PHE A 506 2.68 14.46 -18.63
CA PHE A 506 2.00 13.45 -19.45
C PHE A 506 0.67 13.95 -20.07
N GLY A 507 0.47 15.26 -20.13
CA GLY A 507 -0.85 15.90 -20.21
C GLY A 507 -1.57 15.77 -21.55
N ASP A 508 -0.87 15.40 -22.63
CA ASP A 508 -1.46 15.28 -23.97
C ASP A 508 -1.09 13.98 -24.72
N GLU A 509 -0.21 13.13 -24.18
CA GLU A 509 0.19 11.86 -24.81
C GLU A 509 0.07 10.68 -23.85
N ASP A 510 -0.83 9.77 -24.23
CA ASP A 510 -1.39 8.70 -23.42
C ASP A 510 -0.41 7.51 -23.31
N ILE A 511 0.25 7.37 -22.16
CA ILE A 511 1.19 6.28 -21.86
C ILE A 511 0.43 5.15 -21.15
N PRO A 512 0.59 3.87 -21.56
CA PRO A 512 -0.07 2.73 -20.92
C PRO A 512 0.54 2.38 -19.55
N VAL A 513 0.34 3.26 -18.57
CA VAL A 513 1.04 3.24 -17.27
C VAL A 513 0.88 1.93 -16.52
N HIS A 514 -0.32 1.34 -16.53
CA HIS A 514 -0.57 0.08 -15.84
C HIS A 514 0.19 -1.08 -16.51
N THR A 515 0.11 -1.21 -17.84
CA THR A 515 0.85 -2.21 -18.61
C THR A 515 2.36 -2.07 -18.44
N LEU A 516 2.89 -0.84 -18.51
CA LEU A 516 4.31 -0.57 -18.29
C LEU A 516 4.76 -0.89 -16.86
N SER A 517 3.93 -0.57 -15.86
CA SER A 517 4.23 -0.89 -14.46
C SER A 517 4.32 -2.40 -14.23
N ILE A 518 3.38 -3.16 -14.82
CA ILE A 518 3.39 -4.63 -14.77
C ILE A 518 4.63 -5.19 -15.48
N ALA A 519 4.98 -4.66 -16.66
CA ALA A 519 6.19 -5.04 -17.39
C ALA A 519 7.47 -4.80 -16.57
N TRP A 520 7.58 -3.65 -15.91
CA TRP A 520 8.73 -3.34 -15.05
C TRP A 520 8.83 -4.31 -13.86
N ASP A 521 7.72 -4.58 -13.18
CA ASP A 521 7.67 -5.55 -12.09
C ASP A 521 8.06 -6.98 -12.55
N ALA A 522 7.67 -7.37 -13.76
CA ALA A 522 8.08 -8.63 -14.41
C ALA A 522 9.62 -8.75 -14.49
N VAL A 523 10.27 -7.67 -14.94
CA VAL A 523 11.73 -7.61 -15.11
C VAL A 523 12.43 -7.60 -13.77
N VAL A 524 11.91 -6.87 -12.78
CA VAL A 524 12.43 -6.89 -11.40
C VAL A 524 12.38 -8.31 -10.82
N ARG A 525 11.34 -9.08 -11.14
CA ARG A 525 11.15 -10.46 -10.69
C ARG A 525 11.61 -11.52 -11.70
N GLN A 526 12.45 -11.16 -12.67
CA GLN A 526 13.01 -12.11 -13.63
C GLN A 526 14.03 -13.04 -12.95
N ASN A 527 13.93 -14.36 -13.20
CA ASN A 527 14.89 -15.35 -12.72
C ASN A 527 16.15 -15.41 -13.59
N SER A 528 17.20 -16.01 -13.03
CA SER A 528 18.50 -16.19 -13.68
C SER A 528 18.43 -17.03 -14.97
N ASP A 529 17.42 -17.88 -15.12
CA ASP A 529 17.16 -18.67 -16.33
C ASP A 529 16.48 -17.86 -17.45
N GLY A 530 16.00 -16.66 -17.15
CA GLY A 530 15.36 -15.74 -18.10
C GLY A 530 13.85 -15.61 -17.93
N ARG A 531 13.20 -16.45 -17.10
CA ARG A 531 11.75 -16.38 -16.89
C ARG A 531 11.32 -15.10 -16.15
N LEU A 532 10.36 -14.36 -16.70
CA LEU A 532 9.81 -13.11 -16.15
C LEU A 532 8.81 -13.37 -15.02
N GLY A 533 8.79 -12.50 -14.01
CA GLY A 533 7.72 -12.51 -13.01
C GLY A 533 7.65 -13.75 -12.11
N VAL A 534 8.73 -14.52 -11.95
CA VAL A 534 8.71 -15.78 -11.17
C VAL A 534 9.31 -15.66 -9.76
N LYS A 535 10.09 -14.61 -9.46
CA LYS A 535 10.71 -14.41 -8.13
C LYS A 535 9.69 -13.91 -7.09
N LEU A 536 8.78 -14.78 -6.66
CA LEU A 536 7.90 -14.60 -5.50
C LEU A 536 8.03 -15.84 -4.60
N GLY A 537 8.49 -15.66 -3.36
CA GLY A 537 8.42 -16.71 -2.33
C GLY A 537 9.30 -17.97 -2.53
N GLY A 538 10.13 -18.07 -3.57
CA GLY A 538 11.13 -19.14 -3.73
C GLY A 538 10.95 -20.08 -4.92
N ASP A 539 10.62 -19.58 -6.12
CA ASP A 539 10.50 -20.36 -7.37
C ASP A 539 9.54 -21.57 -7.26
N ILE A 540 8.34 -21.35 -6.71
CA ILE A 540 7.40 -22.44 -6.38
C ILE A 540 6.52 -22.86 -7.58
N ASP A 541 6.45 -22.04 -8.63
CA ASP A 541 5.65 -22.35 -9.80
C ASP A 541 6.50 -23.04 -10.88
N GLY A 542 6.32 -24.35 -11.02
CA GLY A 542 7.05 -25.21 -11.95
C GLY A 542 6.69 -24.99 -13.43
N SER A 543 5.95 -23.93 -13.77
CA SER A 543 5.57 -23.60 -15.14
C SER A 543 6.74 -23.05 -15.96
N ALA A 544 6.88 -23.58 -17.18
CA ALA A 544 7.79 -23.10 -18.21
C ALA A 544 7.11 -22.03 -19.10
N SER A 545 5.78 -22.08 -19.23
CA SER A 545 5.02 -21.24 -20.17
C SER A 545 4.42 -19.98 -19.55
N ASP A 546 3.96 -20.01 -18.30
CA ASP A 546 3.27 -18.87 -17.67
C ASP A 546 4.05 -17.55 -17.72
N PRO A 547 5.37 -17.54 -17.49
CA PRO A 547 6.18 -16.33 -17.61
C PRO A 547 6.18 -15.70 -19.00
N SER A 548 5.89 -16.46 -20.06
CA SER A 548 5.84 -15.96 -21.44
C SER A 548 4.72 -14.93 -21.64
N SER A 549 3.63 -15.03 -20.88
CA SER A 549 2.48 -14.12 -20.92
C SER A 549 2.84 -12.65 -20.66
N MET A 550 3.92 -12.40 -19.93
CA MET A 550 4.41 -11.05 -19.63
C MET A 550 5.27 -10.47 -20.77
N GLY A 551 5.77 -11.32 -21.67
CA GLY A 551 6.84 -10.95 -22.58
C GLY A 551 6.41 -9.93 -23.63
N THR A 552 5.15 -9.97 -24.09
CA THR A 552 4.54 -8.96 -24.98
C THR A 552 4.55 -7.57 -24.33
N ALA A 553 4.10 -7.45 -23.09
CA ALA A 553 4.14 -6.20 -22.32
C ALA A 553 5.57 -5.68 -22.10
N VAL A 554 6.52 -6.57 -21.83
CA VAL A 554 7.94 -6.18 -21.67
C VAL A 554 8.56 -5.76 -23.02
N TYR A 555 8.22 -6.43 -24.13
CA TYR A 555 8.63 -5.99 -25.46
C TYR A 555 8.03 -4.63 -25.82
N LEU A 556 6.75 -4.40 -25.57
CA LEU A 556 6.12 -3.09 -25.74
C LEU A 556 6.87 -2.02 -24.94
N ALA A 557 7.06 -2.28 -23.64
CA ALA A 557 7.80 -1.39 -22.75
C ALA A 557 9.19 -1.08 -23.29
N SER A 558 9.93 -2.07 -23.80
CA SER A 558 11.25 -1.87 -24.39
C SER A 558 11.26 -0.90 -25.59
N ARG A 559 10.13 -0.64 -26.23
CA ARG A 559 10.01 0.31 -27.35
C ARG A 559 9.56 1.69 -26.91
N ILE A 560 8.64 1.78 -25.95
CA ILE A 560 7.96 3.04 -25.61
C ILE A 560 8.33 3.63 -24.25
N TRP A 561 9.17 2.95 -23.45
CA TRP A 561 9.56 3.44 -22.12
C TRP A 561 10.16 4.86 -22.18
N PRO A 562 9.82 5.81 -21.29
CA PRO A 562 10.27 7.19 -21.43
C PRO A 562 11.80 7.36 -21.38
N GLU A 563 12.46 6.68 -20.45
CA GLU A 563 13.92 6.67 -20.32
C GLU A 563 14.57 5.71 -21.34
N VAL A 564 15.37 6.26 -22.26
CA VAL A 564 16.04 5.51 -23.33
C VAL A 564 16.98 4.41 -22.78
N GLU A 565 17.65 4.67 -21.67
CA GLU A 565 18.56 3.71 -21.04
C GLU A 565 17.82 2.49 -20.47
N GLU A 566 16.60 2.68 -19.98
CA GLU A 566 15.77 1.60 -19.44
C GLU A 566 15.14 0.75 -20.56
N ARG A 567 14.96 1.31 -21.77
CA ARG A 567 14.54 0.54 -22.95
C ARG A 567 15.49 -0.63 -23.24
N GLU A 568 16.79 -0.42 -23.14
CA GLU A 568 17.79 -1.49 -23.39
C GLU A 568 17.70 -2.59 -22.33
N LYS A 569 17.48 -2.23 -21.07
CA LYS A 569 17.30 -3.18 -19.97
C LYS A 569 16.03 -4.03 -20.18
N LEU A 570 14.93 -3.40 -20.56
CA LEU A 570 13.66 -4.06 -20.88
C LEU A 570 13.82 -4.98 -22.10
N ALA A 571 14.49 -4.52 -23.16
CA ALA A 571 14.77 -5.32 -24.36
C ALA A 571 15.61 -6.57 -24.03
N ASN A 572 16.66 -6.40 -23.22
CA ASN A 572 17.49 -7.51 -22.76
C ASN A 572 16.70 -8.51 -21.90
N ALA A 573 15.77 -8.05 -21.08
CA ALA A 573 14.91 -8.92 -20.28
C ALA A 573 13.92 -9.70 -21.16
N ALA A 574 13.27 -9.04 -22.13
CA ALA A 574 12.38 -9.70 -23.09
C ALA A 574 13.12 -10.75 -23.94
N ALA A 575 14.33 -10.43 -24.39
CA ALA A 575 15.18 -11.36 -25.14
C ALA A 575 15.57 -12.60 -24.31
N LYS A 576 15.84 -12.43 -23.01
CA LYS A 576 16.10 -13.57 -22.10
C LYS A 576 14.88 -14.47 -21.93
N GLN A 577 13.68 -13.90 -21.81
CA GLN A 577 12.44 -14.67 -21.76
C GLN A 577 12.25 -15.46 -23.07
N LEU A 578 12.36 -14.80 -24.22
CA LEU A 578 12.21 -15.46 -25.52
C LEU A 578 13.26 -16.58 -25.69
N ASN A 579 14.51 -16.33 -25.31
CA ASN A 579 15.56 -17.35 -25.35
C ASN A 579 15.24 -18.54 -24.44
N TYR A 580 14.73 -18.30 -23.23
CA TYR A 580 14.28 -19.38 -22.36
C TYR A 580 13.20 -20.21 -23.05
N THR A 581 12.15 -19.55 -23.55
CA THR A 581 11.02 -20.18 -24.23
C THR A 581 11.45 -21.01 -25.43
N LEU A 582 12.33 -20.48 -26.29
CA LEU A 582 12.74 -21.17 -27.52
C LEU A 582 13.80 -22.26 -27.29
N ASN A 583 14.77 -22.01 -26.40
CA ASN A 583 16.00 -22.79 -26.34
C ASN A 583 16.23 -23.54 -25.02
N THR A 584 15.51 -23.20 -23.96
CA THR A 584 15.71 -23.79 -22.62
C THR A 584 14.52 -24.62 -22.17
N ALA A 585 13.29 -24.21 -22.47
CA ALA A 585 12.09 -24.90 -22.05
C ALA A 585 12.04 -26.34 -22.61
N PRO A 586 11.53 -27.33 -21.84
CA PRO A 586 11.41 -28.70 -22.33
C PRO A 586 10.53 -28.77 -23.57
N ARG A 587 10.88 -29.62 -24.54
CA ARG A 587 10.12 -29.81 -25.79
C ARG A 587 9.72 -31.26 -26.02
N SER A 588 8.57 -31.45 -26.64
CA SER A 588 8.10 -32.76 -27.10
C SER A 588 8.86 -33.21 -28.36
N GLU A 589 8.67 -34.47 -28.76
CA GLU A 589 9.20 -35.00 -30.03
C GLU A 589 8.62 -34.29 -31.26
N THR A 590 7.42 -33.70 -31.14
CA THR A 590 6.78 -32.89 -32.20
C THR A 590 7.28 -31.45 -32.23
N GLY A 591 8.18 -31.07 -31.32
CA GLY A 591 8.72 -29.71 -31.22
C GLY A 591 7.89 -28.76 -30.35
N ALA A 592 6.79 -29.23 -29.75
CA ALA A 592 5.94 -28.41 -28.88
C ALA A 592 6.70 -28.04 -27.59
N ILE A 593 6.67 -26.77 -27.22
CA ILE A 593 7.21 -26.27 -25.95
C ILE A 593 6.28 -26.70 -24.82
N SER A 594 6.82 -27.36 -23.80
CA SER A 594 6.07 -27.85 -22.65
C SER A 594 5.55 -26.71 -21.79
N HIS A 595 4.38 -26.90 -21.19
CA HIS A 595 3.89 -26.03 -20.12
C HIS A 595 4.70 -26.17 -18.82
N ARG A 596 5.25 -27.36 -18.55
CA ARG A 596 5.93 -27.69 -17.28
C ARG A 596 7.44 -27.81 -17.45
N THR A 597 8.19 -27.42 -16.42
CA THR A 597 9.65 -27.51 -16.41
C THR A 597 10.17 -28.91 -16.13
N GLU A 598 9.41 -29.70 -15.36
CA GLU A 598 9.81 -31.02 -14.87
C GLU A 598 9.42 -32.20 -15.78
N LYS A 599 8.49 -31.97 -16.72
CA LYS A 599 7.97 -32.98 -17.65
C LYS A 599 7.41 -32.33 -18.92
N ILE A 600 7.18 -33.13 -19.96
CA ILE A 600 6.45 -32.69 -21.16
C ILE A 600 4.96 -32.79 -20.90
N ALA A 601 4.31 -31.65 -20.74
CA ALA A 601 2.88 -31.56 -20.52
C ALA A 601 2.26 -30.44 -21.37
N TYR A 602 1.14 -30.75 -22.00
CA TYR A 602 0.32 -29.82 -22.77
C TYR A 602 -0.82 -29.36 -21.87
N TRP A 603 -0.81 -28.08 -21.51
CA TRP A 603 -1.91 -27.42 -20.81
C TRP A 603 -2.52 -26.39 -21.75
N SER A 604 -3.84 -26.38 -21.90
CA SER A 604 -4.56 -25.47 -22.81
C SER A 604 -4.18 -24.00 -22.64
N ASP A 605 -3.87 -23.58 -21.40
CA ASP A 605 -3.38 -22.26 -21.00
C ASP A 605 -2.18 -21.78 -21.84
N SER A 606 -1.27 -22.70 -22.17
CA SER A 606 -0.01 -22.39 -22.85
C SER A 606 -0.19 -21.68 -24.19
N VAL A 607 -1.33 -21.90 -24.85
CA VAL A 607 -1.65 -21.29 -26.15
C VAL A 607 -1.82 -19.78 -26.05
N TYR A 608 -2.23 -19.26 -24.88
CA TYR A 608 -2.29 -17.83 -24.60
C TYR A 608 -0.95 -17.27 -24.12
N MET A 609 -0.08 -18.10 -23.52
CA MET A 609 1.17 -17.62 -22.93
C MET A 609 2.31 -17.57 -23.94
N THR A 610 2.65 -18.72 -24.53
CA THR A 610 3.90 -18.92 -25.29
C THR A 610 3.80 -18.45 -26.75
N PRO A 611 2.80 -18.87 -27.55
CA PRO A 611 2.69 -18.44 -28.94
C PRO A 611 2.58 -16.91 -29.13
N PRO A 612 1.79 -16.15 -28.34
CA PRO A 612 1.71 -14.70 -28.51
C PRO A 612 3.04 -13.97 -28.27
N LEU A 613 3.85 -14.42 -27.30
CA LEU A 613 5.21 -13.90 -27.09
C LEU A 613 6.07 -14.07 -28.34
N ILE A 614 6.11 -15.29 -28.90
CA ILE A 614 6.93 -15.62 -30.06
C ILE A 614 6.45 -14.80 -31.27
N ALA A 615 5.14 -14.72 -31.48
CA ALA A 615 4.56 -13.96 -32.59
C ALA A 615 4.87 -12.46 -32.46
N TYR A 616 4.74 -11.88 -31.26
CA TYR A 616 4.98 -10.46 -31.02
C TYR A 616 6.46 -10.09 -31.25
N ALA A 617 7.39 -10.95 -30.81
CA ALA A 617 8.81 -10.78 -31.12
C ALA A 617 9.06 -10.85 -32.64
N GLY A 618 8.47 -11.85 -33.32
CA GLY A 618 8.56 -11.99 -34.77
C GLY A 618 8.02 -10.78 -35.53
N ALA A 619 6.90 -10.19 -35.09
CA ALA A 619 6.34 -8.99 -35.69
C ALA A 619 7.23 -7.75 -35.51
N LEU A 620 7.79 -7.54 -34.31
CA LEU A 620 8.68 -6.42 -34.02
C LEU A 620 9.99 -6.47 -34.82
N ASP A 621 10.50 -7.66 -35.10
CA ASP A 621 11.76 -7.88 -35.81
C ASP A 621 11.57 -8.23 -37.29
N HIS A 622 10.32 -8.26 -37.77
CA HIS A 622 9.92 -8.74 -39.11
C HIS A 622 10.47 -10.15 -39.44
N ASP A 623 10.53 -11.02 -38.43
CA ASP A 623 10.99 -12.40 -38.54
C ASP A 623 9.83 -13.35 -38.83
N LYS A 624 9.77 -13.78 -40.09
CA LYS A 624 8.78 -14.73 -40.59
C LYS A 624 8.85 -16.10 -39.92
N GLU A 625 10.04 -16.58 -39.59
CA GLU A 625 10.20 -17.90 -39.00
C GLU A 625 9.76 -17.92 -37.53
N LEU A 626 9.93 -16.80 -36.81
CA LEU A 626 9.32 -16.66 -35.47
C LEU A 626 7.79 -16.61 -35.55
N LEU A 627 7.22 -15.87 -36.51
CA LEU A 627 5.78 -15.85 -36.72
C LEU A 627 5.23 -17.26 -37.05
N ARG A 628 5.95 -18.02 -37.88
CA ARG A 628 5.60 -19.43 -38.17
C ARG A 628 5.77 -20.33 -36.95
N GLU A 629 6.84 -20.18 -36.17
CA GLU A 629 7.05 -20.96 -34.94
C GLU A 629 5.87 -20.76 -33.98
N ALA A 630 5.37 -19.52 -33.82
CA ALA A 630 4.18 -19.27 -33.01
C ALA A 630 2.95 -20.07 -33.49
N TYR A 631 2.70 -20.11 -34.80
CA TYR A 631 1.65 -20.93 -35.39
C TYR A 631 1.89 -22.43 -35.16
N GLU A 632 3.11 -22.93 -35.37
CA GLU A 632 3.44 -24.36 -35.18
C GLU A 632 3.24 -24.80 -33.72
N GLN A 633 3.51 -23.91 -32.74
CA GLN A 633 3.19 -24.18 -31.34
C GLN A 633 1.68 -24.35 -31.12
N ILE A 634 0.83 -23.49 -31.71
CA ILE A 634 -0.64 -23.63 -31.64
C ILE A 634 -1.09 -24.94 -32.29
N LYS A 635 -0.56 -25.26 -33.48
CA LYS A 635 -0.88 -26.49 -34.21
C LYS A 635 -0.52 -27.74 -33.41
N ALA A 636 0.65 -27.77 -32.80
CA ALA A 636 1.08 -28.91 -31.97
C ALA A 636 0.19 -29.09 -30.74
N TYR A 637 -0.21 -28.00 -30.09
CA TYR A 637 -1.18 -28.05 -28.98
C TYR A 637 -2.56 -28.50 -29.44
N ARG A 638 -3.00 -28.08 -30.63
CA ARG A 638 -4.25 -28.57 -31.23
C ARG A 638 -4.19 -30.07 -31.50
N GLU A 639 -3.11 -30.57 -32.09
CA GLU A 639 -2.95 -32.00 -32.35
C GLU A 639 -2.98 -32.85 -31.08
N ALA A 640 -2.43 -32.34 -29.98
CA ALA A 640 -2.41 -33.02 -28.69
C ALA A 640 -3.74 -32.94 -27.92
N LEU A 641 -4.40 -31.77 -27.92
CA LEU A 641 -5.52 -31.49 -27.01
C LEU A 641 -6.91 -31.58 -27.66
N TYR A 642 -7.02 -31.64 -28.99
CA TYR A 642 -8.32 -31.55 -29.66
C TYR A 642 -9.21 -32.79 -29.44
N LEU A 643 -10.38 -32.57 -28.86
CA LEU A 643 -11.40 -33.58 -28.58
C LEU A 643 -12.41 -33.63 -29.74
N LYS A 644 -12.16 -34.56 -30.67
CA LYS A 644 -12.93 -34.67 -31.94
C LYS A 644 -14.44 -34.79 -31.76
N ASP A 645 -14.89 -35.46 -30.70
CA ASP A 645 -16.33 -35.69 -30.45
C ASP A 645 -17.07 -34.41 -30.04
N TYR A 646 -16.34 -33.42 -29.51
CA TYR A 646 -16.92 -32.17 -29.01
C TYR A 646 -16.53 -30.96 -29.87
N GLY A 647 -15.48 -31.04 -30.68
CA GLY A 647 -14.99 -29.92 -31.50
C GLY A 647 -14.31 -28.82 -30.69
N VAL A 648 -13.87 -29.15 -29.47
CA VAL A 648 -13.19 -28.27 -28.51
C VAL A 648 -11.97 -29.01 -27.94
N TYR A 649 -11.25 -28.40 -27.00
CA TYR A 649 -9.95 -28.89 -26.54
C TYR A 649 -10.02 -29.37 -25.08
N GLY A 650 -9.31 -30.44 -24.77
CA GLY A 650 -9.10 -30.92 -23.41
C GLY A 650 -8.12 -30.03 -22.64
N HIS A 651 -8.04 -30.24 -21.33
CA HIS A 651 -7.31 -29.35 -20.44
C HIS A 651 -5.82 -29.73 -20.29
N ILE A 652 -5.52 -30.93 -19.76
CA ILE A 652 -4.14 -31.33 -19.41
C ILE A 652 -3.80 -32.72 -19.94
N TYR A 653 -2.82 -32.77 -20.84
CA TYR A 653 -2.24 -34.01 -21.37
C TYR A 653 -0.76 -34.14 -20.99
N ASP A 654 -0.41 -35.18 -20.23
CA ASP A 654 0.97 -35.56 -19.93
C ASP A 654 1.51 -36.46 -21.04
N ALA A 655 2.25 -35.87 -21.97
CA ALA A 655 2.85 -36.59 -23.08
C ALA A 655 4.05 -37.45 -22.65
N SER A 656 4.66 -37.17 -21.49
CA SER A 656 5.74 -38.00 -20.95
C SER A 656 5.24 -39.39 -20.59
N ASN A 657 3.99 -39.49 -20.14
CA ASN A 657 3.33 -40.75 -19.80
C ASN A 657 2.26 -41.18 -20.81
N SER A 658 1.99 -40.36 -21.84
CA SER A 658 0.91 -40.55 -22.81
C SER A 658 -0.49 -40.68 -22.17
N THR A 659 -0.76 -39.88 -21.13
CA THR A 659 -2.00 -39.94 -20.34
C THR A 659 -2.63 -38.57 -20.15
N TRP A 660 -3.96 -38.52 -20.14
CA TRP A 660 -4.69 -37.35 -19.70
C TRP A 660 -4.66 -37.23 -18.17
N GLU A 661 -4.29 -36.04 -17.67
CA GLU A 661 -4.47 -35.69 -16.26
C GLU A 661 -5.84 -35.04 -16.06
N ASP A 662 -6.30 -34.27 -17.06
CA ASP A 662 -7.67 -33.79 -17.19
C ASP A 662 -8.08 -33.77 -18.68
N ASP A 663 -8.92 -34.71 -19.07
CA ASP A 663 -9.46 -34.83 -20.44
C ASP A 663 -10.71 -34.00 -20.69
N GLY A 664 -11.22 -33.28 -19.68
CA GLY A 664 -12.41 -32.46 -19.83
C GLY A 664 -12.13 -31.19 -20.65
N ALA A 665 -13.15 -30.75 -21.40
CA ALA A 665 -13.12 -29.50 -22.15
C ALA A 665 -13.40 -28.29 -21.25
N TRP A 666 -12.44 -27.98 -20.37
CA TRP A 666 -12.56 -26.87 -19.42
C TRP A 666 -12.78 -25.54 -20.16
N SER A 667 -13.83 -24.81 -19.80
CA SER A 667 -14.30 -23.62 -20.51
C SER A 667 -13.27 -22.50 -20.48
N THR A 668 -12.70 -22.17 -19.31
CA THR A 668 -11.61 -21.19 -19.21
C THR A 668 -10.37 -21.62 -20.00
N GLY A 669 -10.03 -22.90 -19.97
CA GLY A 669 -8.96 -23.49 -20.79
C GLY A 669 -9.17 -23.30 -22.29
N ASN A 670 -10.41 -23.47 -22.76
CA ASN A 670 -10.77 -23.18 -24.15
C ASN A 670 -10.78 -21.66 -24.43
N GLY A 671 -11.09 -20.84 -23.44
CA GLY A 671 -10.90 -19.38 -23.47
C GLY A 671 -9.45 -18.97 -23.71
N TRP A 672 -8.50 -19.57 -22.99
CA TRP A 672 -7.06 -19.37 -23.22
C TRP A 672 -6.66 -19.73 -24.66
N ILE A 673 -7.12 -20.88 -25.16
CA ILE A 673 -6.85 -21.30 -26.54
C ILE A 673 -7.43 -20.30 -27.53
N ALA A 674 -8.69 -19.90 -27.35
CA ALA A 674 -9.37 -18.96 -28.24
C ALA A 674 -8.66 -17.59 -28.28
N GLY A 675 -8.33 -17.04 -27.11
CA GLY A 675 -7.59 -15.78 -26.98
C GLY A 675 -6.19 -15.86 -27.58
N GLY A 676 -5.45 -16.93 -27.33
CA GLY A 676 -4.11 -17.14 -27.89
C GLY A 676 -4.11 -17.25 -29.42
N MET A 677 -5.05 -18.00 -29.98
CA MET A 677 -5.26 -18.08 -31.44
C MET A 677 -5.63 -16.71 -32.03
N ALA A 678 -6.54 -15.97 -31.39
CA ALA A 678 -6.93 -14.64 -31.85
C ALA A 678 -5.76 -13.65 -31.85
N ARG A 679 -4.93 -13.65 -30.79
CA ARG A 679 -3.74 -12.79 -30.67
C ARG A 679 -2.68 -13.12 -31.73
N VAL A 680 -2.37 -14.40 -31.93
CA VAL A 680 -1.38 -14.81 -32.95
C VAL A 680 -1.90 -14.50 -34.36
N LEU A 681 -3.18 -14.76 -34.64
CA LEU A 681 -3.80 -14.40 -35.91
C LEU A 681 -3.70 -12.90 -36.20
N ALA A 682 -4.10 -12.06 -35.23
CA ALA A 682 -4.01 -10.60 -35.35
C ALA A 682 -2.56 -10.14 -35.55
N THR A 683 -1.63 -10.69 -34.77
CA THR A 683 -0.20 -10.37 -34.87
C THR A 683 0.36 -10.70 -36.25
N ILE A 684 0.08 -11.89 -36.79
CA ILE A 684 0.52 -12.27 -38.15
C ILE A 684 -0.10 -11.33 -39.19
N LYS A 685 -1.42 -11.11 -39.16
CA LYS A 685 -2.13 -10.24 -40.10
C LYS A 685 -1.62 -8.81 -40.10
N HIS A 686 -1.25 -8.28 -38.95
CA HIS A 686 -0.83 -6.88 -38.78
C HIS A 686 0.71 -6.69 -38.77
N SER A 687 1.49 -7.76 -38.93
CA SER A 687 2.97 -7.71 -38.94
C SER A 687 3.57 -7.09 -40.21
N GLY A 688 2.81 -7.08 -41.31
CA GLY A 688 3.31 -6.71 -42.64
C GLY A 688 4.23 -7.76 -43.29
N VAL A 689 4.30 -8.99 -42.74
CA VAL A 689 5.09 -10.10 -43.28
C VAL A 689 4.22 -10.99 -44.19
N ASP A 690 4.64 -11.16 -45.44
CA ASP A 690 3.90 -11.95 -46.45
C ASP A 690 4.21 -13.47 -46.39
N GLY A 691 3.31 -14.28 -46.96
CA GLY A 691 3.54 -15.71 -47.17
C GLY A 691 3.24 -16.59 -45.95
N LEU A 692 2.27 -16.16 -45.13
CA LEU A 692 1.71 -16.91 -44.00
C LEU A 692 0.18 -17.07 -44.16
N GLU A 693 -0.32 -17.06 -45.41
CA GLU A 693 -1.75 -17.07 -45.70
C GLU A 693 -2.41 -18.37 -45.24
N ASP A 694 -1.75 -19.50 -45.45
CA ASP A 694 -2.21 -20.83 -45.02
C ASP A 694 -2.29 -20.90 -43.48
N GLU A 695 -1.26 -20.41 -42.78
CA GLU A 695 -1.22 -20.34 -41.33
C GLU A 695 -2.36 -19.46 -40.77
N THR A 696 -2.62 -18.30 -41.40
CA THR A 696 -3.76 -17.45 -40.98
C THR A 696 -5.12 -18.09 -41.30
N HIS A 697 -5.25 -18.81 -42.41
CA HIS A 697 -6.47 -19.51 -42.77
C HIS A 697 -6.79 -20.61 -41.76
N ASP A 698 -5.79 -21.41 -41.39
CA ASP A 698 -5.92 -22.45 -40.39
C ASP A 698 -6.36 -21.88 -39.03
N LEU A 699 -5.73 -20.79 -38.56
CA LEU A 699 -6.12 -20.14 -37.30
C LEU A 699 -7.56 -19.62 -37.33
N ILE A 700 -8.01 -19.03 -38.44
CA ILE A 700 -9.41 -18.59 -38.61
C ILE A 700 -10.36 -19.78 -38.49
N VAL A 701 -10.06 -20.87 -39.21
CA VAL A 701 -10.91 -22.07 -39.21
C VAL A 701 -10.94 -22.71 -37.82
N TRP A 702 -9.80 -22.88 -37.15
CA TRP A 702 -9.74 -23.54 -35.84
C TRP A 702 -10.38 -22.72 -34.74
N LEU A 703 -10.24 -21.39 -34.79
CA LEU A 703 -10.89 -20.48 -33.85
C LEU A 703 -12.41 -20.46 -34.07
N SER A 704 -12.85 -20.37 -35.32
CA SER A 704 -14.26 -20.46 -35.70
C SER A 704 -14.87 -21.79 -35.23
N ASP A 705 -14.22 -22.93 -35.51
CA ASP A 705 -14.67 -24.25 -35.06
C ASP A 705 -14.84 -24.30 -33.53
N LEU A 706 -13.88 -23.77 -32.76
CA LEU A 706 -13.96 -23.73 -31.30
C LEU A 706 -15.20 -22.96 -30.84
N ILE A 707 -15.39 -21.74 -31.35
CA ILE A 707 -16.46 -20.85 -30.91
C ILE A 707 -17.85 -21.45 -31.22
N HIS A 708 -18.07 -21.94 -32.44
CA HIS A 708 -19.33 -22.59 -32.81
C HIS A 708 -19.62 -23.80 -31.92
N ASN A 709 -18.62 -24.63 -31.62
CA ASN A 709 -18.82 -25.79 -30.77
C ASN A 709 -19.04 -25.43 -29.30
N ALA A 710 -18.41 -24.34 -28.80
CA ALA A 710 -18.66 -23.83 -27.47
C ALA A 710 -20.11 -23.32 -27.32
N TYR A 711 -20.63 -22.55 -28.28
CA TYR A 711 -21.99 -21.99 -28.19
C TYR A 711 -23.12 -23.03 -28.34
N LYS A 712 -22.85 -24.22 -28.91
CA LYS A 712 -23.81 -25.35 -28.89
C LYS A 712 -24.25 -25.76 -27.49
N VAL A 713 -23.42 -25.50 -26.47
CA VAL A 713 -23.71 -25.81 -25.07
C VAL A 713 -23.99 -24.57 -24.22
N GLN A 714 -24.16 -23.40 -24.84
CA GLN A 714 -24.55 -22.16 -24.14
C GLN A 714 -25.85 -22.39 -23.38
N LYS A 715 -25.86 -21.98 -22.12
CA LYS A 715 -27.01 -22.14 -21.26
C LYS A 715 -28.03 -21.03 -21.47
N LYS A 716 -29.22 -21.24 -20.91
CA LYS A 716 -30.31 -20.25 -20.96
C LYS A 716 -29.96 -18.90 -20.32
N SER A 717 -29.00 -18.88 -19.40
CA SER A 717 -28.50 -17.64 -18.79
C SER A 717 -27.70 -16.79 -19.78
N GLY A 718 -27.18 -17.38 -20.86
CA GLY A 718 -26.17 -16.81 -21.75
C GLY A 718 -24.74 -17.26 -21.44
N LEU A 719 -24.49 -17.81 -20.25
CA LEU A 719 -23.17 -18.31 -19.85
C LEU A 719 -22.89 -19.73 -20.38
N LEU A 720 -21.61 -20.06 -20.51
CA LEU A 720 -21.11 -21.41 -20.80
C LEU A 720 -20.98 -22.24 -19.50
N PRO A 721 -21.11 -23.58 -19.58
CA PRO A 721 -20.79 -24.47 -18.47
C PRO A 721 -19.26 -24.50 -18.19
N ASN A 722 -18.85 -24.80 -16.95
CA ASN A 722 -17.45 -24.95 -16.56
C ASN A 722 -16.67 -25.93 -17.44
N TYR A 723 -17.34 -26.98 -17.92
CA TYR A 723 -16.81 -27.92 -18.90
C TYR A 723 -17.78 -28.03 -20.07
N LEU A 724 -17.30 -27.73 -21.28
CA LEU A 724 -18.09 -27.70 -22.51
C LEU A 724 -18.60 -29.09 -22.90
N ASP A 725 -17.85 -30.14 -22.55
CA ASP A 725 -18.24 -31.55 -22.73
C ASP A 725 -19.20 -32.05 -21.64
N LYS A 726 -19.38 -31.29 -20.55
CA LYS A 726 -20.23 -31.63 -19.39
C LYS A 726 -21.25 -30.52 -19.11
N PRO A 727 -22.28 -30.34 -19.97
CA PRO A 727 -23.20 -29.18 -19.89
C PRO A 727 -24.07 -29.10 -18.62
N LYS A 728 -24.03 -30.11 -17.76
CA LYS A 728 -24.73 -30.13 -16.46
C LYS A 728 -23.94 -29.46 -15.32
N GLU A 729 -22.66 -29.16 -15.51
CA GLU A 729 -21.84 -28.48 -14.51
C GLU A 729 -22.30 -27.04 -14.25
N PHE A 730 -21.68 -26.34 -13.30
CA PHE A 730 -22.05 -24.95 -13.04
C PHE A 730 -21.64 -24.03 -14.21
N GLU A 731 -22.27 -22.86 -14.31
CA GLU A 731 -21.92 -21.83 -15.30
C GLU A 731 -20.80 -20.96 -14.77
N GLU A 732 -19.90 -20.49 -15.63
CA GLU A 732 -18.74 -19.68 -15.24
C GLU A 732 -18.48 -18.53 -16.23
N VAL A 733 -17.96 -17.41 -15.73
CA VAL A 733 -17.82 -16.17 -16.51
C VAL A 733 -16.48 -16.05 -17.25
N ALA A 734 -15.40 -16.64 -16.74
CA ALA A 734 -14.06 -16.47 -17.28
C ALA A 734 -13.94 -17.01 -18.71
N GLY A 735 -14.27 -18.28 -18.92
CA GLY A 735 -14.25 -18.91 -20.24
C GLY A 735 -15.33 -18.36 -21.15
N THR A 736 -16.52 -18.05 -20.62
CA THR A 736 -17.57 -17.33 -21.38
C THR A 736 -17.05 -16.01 -21.93
N ALA A 737 -16.44 -15.17 -21.09
CA ALA A 737 -15.94 -13.87 -21.48
C ALA A 737 -14.76 -13.99 -22.47
N ALA A 738 -13.79 -14.87 -22.21
CA ALA A 738 -12.63 -15.08 -23.07
C ALA A 738 -13.02 -15.60 -24.48
N ILE A 739 -13.89 -16.61 -24.56
CA ILE A 739 -14.36 -17.17 -25.84
C ILE A 739 -15.15 -16.10 -26.62
N THR A 740 -16.00 -15.33 -25.92
CA THR A 740 -16.80 -14.27 -26.55
C THR A 740 -15.93 -13.09 -27.01
N ALA A 741 -14.91 -12.71 -26.23
CA ALA A 741 -13.93 -11.70 -26.63
C ALA A 741 -13.19 -12.15 -27.90
N ALA A 742 -12.70 -13.39 -27.92
CA ALA A 742 -12.07 -13.96 -29.11
C ALA A 742 -13.01 -14.03 -30.32
N ALA A 743 -14.31 -14.27 -30.11
CA ALA A 743 -15.32 -14.24 -31.17
C ALA A 743 -15.50 -12.84 -31.77
N TYR A 744 -15.59 -11.79 -30.95
CA TYR A 744 -15.62 -10.40 -31.44
C TYR A 744 -14.33 -10.04 -32.19
N ARG A 745 -13.16 -10.43 -31.67
CA ARG A 745 -11.87 -10.23 -32.36
C ARG A 745 -11.79 -10.97 -33.68
N LEU A 746 -12.27 -12.21 -33.75
CA LEU A 746 -12.36 -12.97 -35.00
C LEU A 746 -13.32 -12.27 -35.97
N GLY A 747 -14.48 -11.83 -35.51
CA GLY A 747 -15.46 -11.11 -36.32
C GLY A 747 -14.91 -9.82 -36.95
N ALA A 748 -14.03 -9.12 -36.24
CA ALA A 748 -13.34 -7.93 -36.77
C ALA A 748 -12.31 -8.27 -37.87
N ILE A 749 -11.77 -9.48 -37.89
CA ILE A 749 -10.75 -9.94 -38.87
C ILE A 749 -11.38 -10.71 -40.04
N ALA A 750 -12.38 -11.55 -39.76
CA ALA A 750 -13.03 -12.49 -40.67
C ALA A 750 -14.50 -12.70 -40.26
N PHE A 751 -15.34 -11.69 -40.52
CA PHE A 751 -16.74 -11.64 -40.10
C PHE A 751 -17.57 -12.87 -40.54
N GLU A 752 -17.36 -13.33 -41.78
CA GLU A 752 -18.08 -14.48 -42.34
C GLU A 752 -17.80 -15.80 -41.59
N ALA A 753 -16.72 -15.85 -40.80
CA ALA A 753 -16.39 -17.00 -40.00
C ALA A 753 -17.16 -17.07 -38.66
N ILE A 754 -17.98 -16.06 -38.34
CA ILE A 754 -18.71 -15.99 -37.05
C ILE A 754 -20.11 -15.35 -37.12
N GLU A 755 -20.57 -14.98 -38.33
CA GLU A 755 -21.79 -14.20 -38.54
C GLU A 755 -23.08 -14.87 -37.99
N ASP A 756 -23.11 -16.19 -37.93
CA ASP A 756 -24.22 -16.99 -37.42
C ASP A 756 -24.23 -17.14 -35.89
N GLU A 757 -23.15 -16.75 -35.21
CA GLU A 757 -23.03 -16.81 -33.75
C GLU A 757 -23.32 -15.49 -33.04
N LEU A 758 -23.65 -14.41 -33.78
CA LEU A 758 -23.90 -13.08 -33.21
C LEU A 758 -24.94 -13.09 -32.07
N GLU A 759 -26.03 -13.85 -32.21
CA GLU A 759 -27.05 -13.93 -31.15
C GLU A 759 -26.49 -14.58 -29.86
N HIS A 760 -25.64 -15.61 -29.99
CA HIS A 760 -25.01 -16.25 -28.85
C HIS A 760 -23.95 -15.34 -28.22
N MET A 761 -23.19 -14.60 -29.04
CA MET A 761 -22.20 -13.62 -28.59
C MET A 761 -22.84 -12.49 -27.77
N GLU A 762 -23.94 -11.90 -28.23
CA GLU A 762 -24.64 -10.85 -27.47
C GLU A 762 -25.20 -11.38 -26.15
N LYS A 763 -25.77 -12.60 -26.14
CA LYS A 763 -26.25 -13.24 -24.90
C LYS A 763 -25.11 -13.48 -23.91
N ALA A 764 -23.96 -13.95 -24.38
CA ALA A 764 -22.80 -14.20 -23.54
C ALA A 764 -22.19 -12.90 -23.00
N TYR A 765 -22.19 -11.84 -23.82
CA TYR A 765 -21.74 -10.50 -23.44
C TYR A 765 -22.58 -9.96 -22.28
N GLU A 766 -23.91 -9.86 -22.46
CA GLU A 766 -24.82 -9.34 -21.45
C GLU A 766 -24.80 -10.20 -20.17
N ALA A 767 -24.73 -11.53 -20.31
CA ALA A 767 -24.68 -12.44 -19.17
C ALA A 767 -23.39 -12.28 -18.36
N SER A 768 -22.24 -12.11 -19.03
CA SER A 768 -20.94 -11.89 -18.38
C SER A 768 -20.90 -10.56 -17.63
N LEU A 769 -21.44 -9.48 -18.22
CA LEU A 769 -21.47 -8.17 -17.55
C LEU A 769 -22.43 -8.13 -16.37
N ALA A 770 -23.56 -8.84 -16.45
CA ALA A 770 -24.52 -8.95 -15.35
C ALA A 770 -23.95 -9.64 -14.10
N GLN A 771 -22.83 -10.37 -14.25
CA GLN A 771 -22.10 -11.04 -13.17
C GLN A 771 -21.02 -10.15 -12.52
N VAL A 772 -20.86 -8.90 -12.97
CA VAL A 772 -19.93 -7.95 -12.38
C VAL A 772 -20.59 -7.26 -11.19
N SER A 773 -20.02 -7.46 -10.01
CA SER A 773 -20.48 -6.82 -8.78
C SER A 773 -20.26 -5.31 -8.78
N ILE A 774 -20.89 -4.61 -7.83
CA ILE A 774 -20.69 -3.18 -7.67
C ILE A 774 -19.23 -2.78 -7.41
N MET A 775 -18.42 -3.70 -6.88
CA MET A 775 -16.99 -3.49 -6.62
C MET A 775 -16.08 -3.98 -7.75
N GLY A 776 -16.64 -4.39 -8.90
CA GLY A 776 -15.87 -4.89 -10.04
C GLY A 776 -15.46 -6.37 -9.97
N ASN A 777 -15.72 -7.07 -8.85
CA ASN A 777 -15.49 -8.52 -8.77
C ASN A 777 -16.46 -9.27 -9.69
N VAL A 778 -15.96 -10.30 -10.37
CA VAL A 778 -16.73 -11.15 -11.29
C VAL A 778 -17.11 -12.46 -10.58
N GLU A 779 -18.39 -12.85 -10.62
CA GLU A 779 -18.89 -14.12 -10.06
C GLU A 779 -20.08 -14.68 -10.86
N PRO A 780 -20.21 -16.00 -11.11
CA PRO A 780 -19.37 -17.08 -10.58
C PRO A 780 -18.08 -17.26 -11.38
N THR A 781 -17.00 -17.58 -10.68
CA THR A 781 -15.70 -17.87 -11.27
C THR A 781 -15.22 -19.25 -10.87
N VAL A 782 -14.28 -19.79 -11.63
CA VAL A 782 -13.59 -21.03 -11.30
C VAL A 782 -12.52 -20.74 -10.25
N ASN A 783 -12.27 -21.67 -9.33
CA ASN A 783 -11.15 -21.56 -8.40
C ASN A 783 -9.84 -21.89 -9.15
N ALA A 784 -8.94 -20.93 -9.25
CA ALA A 784 -7.66 -21.08 -9.96
C ALA A 784 -6.73 -22.20 -9.38
N LEU A 785 -6.97 -22.64 -8.14
CA LEU A 785 -6.23 -23.76 -7.52
C LEU A 785 -6.99 -25.09 -7.57
N ASP A 786 -8.27 -25.08 -7.92
CA ASP A 786 -9.13 -26.25 -8.06
C ASP A 786 -10.21 -25.97 -9.10
N TRP A 787 -9.88 -26.25 -10.36
CA TRP A 787 -10.72 -25.92 -11.51
C TRP A 787 -12.05 -26.68 -11.59
N SER A 788 -12.26 -27.64 -10.68
CA SER A 788 -13.54 -28.35 -10.51
C SER A 788 -14.53 -27.60 -9.59
N ALA A 789 -14.08 -26.56 -8.90
CA ALA A 789 -14.84 -25.84 -7.89
C ALA A 789 -15.06 -24.36 -8.24
N LYS A 790 -16.10 -23.77 -7.62
CA LYS A 790 -16.36 -22.33 -7.70
C LYS A 790 -15.37 -21.56 -6.82
N GLY A 791 -14.74 -20.55 -7.42
CA GLY A 791 -13.93 -19.54 -6.74
C GLY A 791 -14.77 -18.41 -6.17
N VAL A 792 -14.12 -17.56 -5.37
CA VAL A 792 -14.70 -16.34 -4.76
C VAL A 792 -14.21 -15.07 -5.49
N SER A 793 -13.07 -15.15 -6.17
CA SER A 793 -12.55 -14.12 -7.05
C SER A 793 -11.51 -14.74 -7.98
N SER A 794 -11.36 -14.20 -9.20
CA SER A 794 -10.31 -14.61 -10.13
C SER A 794 -9.81 -13.38 -10.92
N PRO A 795 -8.49 -13.07 -10.86
CA PRO A 795 -7.88 -12.05 -11.71
C PRO A 795 -8.06 -12.33 -13.21
N GLU A 796 -8.12 -13.61 -13.60
CA GLU A 796 -8.33 -14.03 -14.99
C GLU A 796 -9.72 -13.62 -15.46
N SER A 797 -10.75 -13.87 -14.65
CA SER A 797 -12.12 -13.47 -14.97
C SER A 797 -12.27 -11.96 -15.14
N ALA A 798 -11.60 -11.17 -14.27
CA ALA A 798 -11.60 -9.72 -14.39
C ALA A 798 -10.87 -9.27 -15.67
N SER A 799 -9.74 -9.91 -16.00
CA SER A 799 -8.99 -9.64 -17.24
C SER A 799 -9.83 -9.94 -18.48
N PHE A 800 -10.46 -11.11 -18.55
CA PHE A 800 -11.29 -11.50 -19.69
C PHE A 800 -12.55 -10.66 -19.84
N VAL A 801 -13.13 -10.14 -18.76
CA VAL A 801 -14.23 -9.17 -18.84
C VAL A 801 -13.77 -7.83 -19.43
N LEU A 802 -12.56 -7.36 -19.08
CA LEU A 802 -11.99 -6.16 -19.71
C LEU A 802 -11.68 -6.38 -21.19
N GLU A 803 -11.10 -7.53 -21.55
CA GLU A 803 -10.88 -7.91 -22.95
C GLU A 803 -12.20 -8.00 -23.71
N LEU A 804 -13.25 -8.55 -23.10
CA LEU A 804 -14.59 -8.63 -23.69
C LEU A 804 -15.17 -7.24 -23.99
N LEU A 805 -15.06 -6.30 -23.05
CA LEU A 805 -15.49 -4.91 -23.26
C LEU A 805 -14.72 -4.27 -24.42
N ALA A 806 -13.38 -4.40 -24.42
CA ALA A 806 -12.52 -3.85 -25.47
C ALA A 806 -12.75 -4.48 -26.84
N ALA A 807 -13.03 -5.79 -26.88
CA ALA A 807 -13.32 -6.52 -28.10
C ALA A 807 -14.69 -6.14 -28.68
N LYS A 808 -15.69 -5.97 -27.83
CA LYS A 808 -17.02 -5.51 -28.23
C LYS A 808 -16.98 -4.11 -28.81
N GLU A 809 -16.32 -3.17 -28.13
CA GLU A 809 -16.18 -1.79 -28.61
C GLU A 809 -15.46 -1.71 -29.96
N ALA A 810 -14.43 -2.52 -30.18
CA ALA A 810 -13.70 -2.53 -31.45
C ALA A 810 -14.46 -3.24 -32.59
N PHE A 811 -15.45 -4.07 -32.27
CA PHE A 811 -16.27 -4.79 -33.24
C PHE A 811 -17.46 -3.96 -33.74
N GLU A 812 -18.00 -3.08 -32.89
CA GLU A 812 -19.06 -2.11 -33.23
C GLU A 812 -18.54 -0.93 -34.07
#